data_AF-A0A9W4I0T0-F1
#
_entry.id   AF-A0A9W4I0T0-F1
#
_cell.length_a   1.000
_cell.length_b   1.000
_cell.length_c   1.000
_cell.angle_alpha   90.00
_cell.angle_beta   90.00
_cell.angle_gamma   90.00
#
_symmetry.space_group_name_H-M   'P 1'
#
loop_
_entity.id
_entity.type
_entity.pdbx_description
1 polymer ?
#
loop_
_entity_poly.entity_id
_entity_poly.type
_entity_poly.pdbx_seq_one_letter_code
_entity_poly.pdbx_strand_id
1 'polypeptide(L)'
;MVSLRRGPRPFLLLLLSLPFLLSFITSTFAKSLTADAAAVSSSANDPYTCSKSKPCINGACCGSSGHCGFGPTYCGDGCMHNCDATADCGKYAKVAGQGCPLNVCCSEFGFCGTTSEFCEQKDEKDKGCQSHCEQPKPSVKTSNVQERVIGYWEAWNMDHACGTMEPGEIPVQMLSHLIISFGYITQEYKITNMDGVSPDLYKIVGDLKQRNPKLKIMIALGGWTFNDPGAWQSVFPTMVSSEANRKTFIDNLLGFLSEYGYDGVDFDWEYPGADDRGGSDADGANYAKLLKELKAAISASGRDYLVTFTSPTSYWYLRHFDLKAMADNVDWINLMAYDLHGVWDGDNPIGNHVLAHTNLTGIDEALDLFWRVDVDPSSIVLGLGFYGRTFKLKDASCWKPGCEFSDPGAKGPCTDTEGILSYREISQIRKDTGGTAYLDKEAGVRYMVYNKDSWVAFDDATTFQMKIDYANKMGLSGLMIWAIDLDDNSLSALRAVSDSDALGSSDSGYNLVDYAHIFPSDIRPQNTTKPVYGISTFGSAGSLAPNGGGFGFLLLAGESHAVSRLRRRDNEPEPFHFLDCPSNVTGAPKDQIHTARVVCLSDDLNGCFQVMERGVEGTIVEMSDNCAPDTFARAVSLKPSQNQVVSAKIRKRNPTSKVYDFKFDYNMDLSRRDTTNHTSVRLDYSNVQGYWDKIVDSPGIDEDDGSKEARSLVKRFYSSSNSDWRSNYGTSNTHFQYENTNAIPVKQDLSELVWYQKAKECEIEGEDYGESFAAYVTGEIDA
;
A
#
# COMPACT_ATOMS: atom_id res chain seq x y z
N MET A 1 55.79 -23.31 -24.31
CA MET A 1 56.89 -22.45 -23.83
C MET A 1 56.61 -22.23 -22.34
N VAL A 2 57.43 -22.60 -21.33
CA VAL A 2 58.92 -22.55 -21.14
C VAL A 2 59.41 -21.10 -21.11
N SER A 3 60.10 -20.54 -20.09
CA SER A 3 60.72 -21.01 -18.80
C SER A 3 60.35 -20.04 -17.65
N LEU A 4 60.31 -20.28 -16.32
CA LEU A 4 60.94 -21.20 -15.32
C LEU A 4 62.30 -20.71 -14.72
N ARG A 5 62.44 -20.75 -13.37
CA ARG A 5 63.62 -20.48 -12.45
C ARG A 5 63.79 -19.03 -11.94
N ARG A 6 64.40 -18.70 -10.77
CA ARG A 6 64.70 -19.35 -9.44
C ARG A 6 65.13 -18.24 -8.41
N GLY A 7 65.15 -18.50 -7.09
CA GLY A 7 65.69 -17.59 -6.03
C GLY A 7 67.24 -17.60 -5.89
N PRO A 8 67.88 -16.97 -4.85
CA PRO A 8 67.51 -17.06 -3.41
C PRO A 8 67.75 -15.77 -2.52
N ARG A 9 67.68 -15.90 -1.18
CA ARG A 9 68.07 -14.90 -0.13
C ARG A 9 69.59 -14.94 0.21
N PRO A 10 70.17 -13.97 0.97
CA PRO A 10 70.39 -14.20 2.43
C PRO A 10 70.48 -12.95 3.38
N PHE A 11 70.06 -13.13 4.67
CA PHE A 11 70.49 -12.48 5.95
C PHE A 11 70.46 -10.91 6.09
N LEU A 12 70.40 -10.26 7.26
CA LEU A 12 70.85 -10.51 8.67
C LEU A 12 69.82 -9.86 9.67
N LEU A 13 69.31 -10.49 10.74
CA LEU A 13 69.81 -10.56 12.15
C LEU A 13 70.13 -9.18 12.81
N LEU A 14 69.74 -8.80 14.05
CA LEU A 14 69.50 -9.47 15.36
C LEU A 14 68.04 -9.23 15.91
N LEU A 15 67.39 -9.98 16.83
CA LEU A 15 67.67 -10.46 18.23
C LEU A 15 67.64 -9.30 19.28
N LEU A 16 67.00 -9.33 20.47
CA LEU A 16 66.39 -10.33 21.42
C LEU A 16 65.24 -9.64 22.24
N SER A 17 64.40 -10.22 23.14
CA SER A 17 64.22 -11.56 23.77
C SER A 17 62.79 -11.77 24.35
N LEU A 18 62.37 -13.04 24.53
CA LEU A 18 61.17 -13.53 25.28
C LEU A 18 61.66 -14.29 26.59
N PRO A 19 60.94 -15.21 27.30
CA PRO A 19 59.49 -15.56 27.50
C PRO A 19 59.04 -15.87 28.98
N PHE A 20 57.80 -16.36 29.16
CA PHE A 20 57.25 -17.17 30.30
C PHE A 20 56.99 -16.46 31.66
N LEU A 21 56.03 -16.86 32.51
CA LEU A 21 55.50 -18.22 32.85
C LEU A 21 53.95 -18.35 32.92
N LEU A 22 53.49 -19.61 32.97
CA LEU A 22 52.15 -20.06 33.39
C LEU A 22 52.25 -20.76 34.76
N SER A 23 51.23 -20.64 35.65
CA SER A 23 50.61 -21.76 36.41
C SER A 23 49.73 -21.30 37.59
N PHE A 24 48.71 -22.11 37.88
CA PHE A 24 47.79 -22.17 39.02
C PHE A 24 48.39 -21.90 40.42
N ILE A 25 47.54 -21.39 41.32
CA ILE A 25 47.17 -22.04 42.60
C ILE A 25 45.78 -21.53 43.05
N THR A 26 45.02 -22.35 43.77
CA THR A 26 43.64 -22.06 44.22
C THR A 26 43.51 -21.98 45.75
N SER A 27 42.43 -21.34 46.19
CA SER A 27 41.71 -21.49 47.47
C SER A 27 42.08 -20.63 48.68
N THR A 28 41.01 -20.06 49.26
CA THR A 28 40.76 -19.76 50.69
C THR A 28 41.80 -18.99 51.50
N PHE A 29 41.46 -17.74 51.80
CA PHE A 29 41.17 -17.38 53.20
C PHE A 29 39.93 -16.48 53.26
N ALA A 30 38.96 -16.84 54.11
CA ALA A 30 37.74 -16.07 54.30
C ALA A 30 37.48 -15.89 55.80
N LYS A 31 37.40 -14.63 56.26
CA LYS A 31 36.34 -14.11 57.15
C LYS A 31 36.56 -12.66 57.58
N SER A 32 35.43 -11.97 57.75
CA SER A 32 35.20 -10.91 58.74
C SER A 32 36.07 -9.65 58.69
N LEU A 33 35.57 -8.65 57.96
CA LEU A 33 35.15 -7.41 58.63
C LEU A 33 33.70 -7.11 58.25
N THR A 34 32.95 -6.52 59.18
CA THR A 34 31.50 -6.33 59.10
C THR A 34 31.10 -5.00 58.46
N ALA A 35 29.82 -4.93 58.07
CA ALA A 35 29.15 -3.77 57.51
C ALA A 35 29.60 -2.40 58.06
N ASP A 36 29.88 -1.50 57.13
CA ASP A 36 29.61 -0.07 57.27
C ASP A 36 28.81 0.39 56.03
N ALA A 37 28.01 1.44 56.17
CA ALA A 37 26.84 1.65 55.31
C ALA A 37 27.09 2.36 53.97
N ALA A 38 26.08 2.26 53.10
CA ALA A 38 26.03 2.76 51.73
C ALA A 38 26.47 4.23 51.54
N ALA A 39 27.23 4.46 50.47
CA ALA A 39 27.44 5.78 49.85
C ALA A 39 27.57 5.67 48.32
N VAL A 40 26.72 4.84 47.69
CA VAL A 40 26.52 4.92 46.23
C VAL A 40 25.77 6.22 45.95
N SER A 41 26.28 7.04 45.03
CA SER A 41 25.67 8.34 44.71
C SER A 41 24.35 8.14 43.96
N SER A 42 23.23 8.28 44.66
CA SER A 42 21.90 8.27 44.06
C SER A 42 21.75 9.43 43.06
N SER A 43 21.66 9.11 41.77
CA SER A 43 21.19 10.04 40.75
C SER A 43 19.76 10.47 41.09
N ALA A 44 19.49 11.77 41.13
CA ALA A 44 18.17 12.30 41.55
C ALA A 44 16.99 11.73 40.72
N ASN A 45 17.27 11.35 39.48
CA ASN A 45 16.30 10.88 38.49
C ASN A 45 16.06 9.35 38.48
N ASP A 46 16.62 8.56 39.42
CA ASP A 46 16.32 7.13 39.51
C ASP A 46 14.79 6.92 39.74
N PRO A 47 14.05 6.29 38.82
CA PRO A 47 12.58 6.20 38.91
C PRO A 47 12.09 5.18 39.95
N TYR A 48 12.97 4.29 40.43
CA TYR A 48 12.65 3.24 41.41
C TYR A 48 12.91 3.68 42.87
N THR A 49 13.37 4.92 43.07
CA THR A 49 13.61 5.54 44.38
C THR A 49 12.60 6.64 44.70
N CYS A 50 12.22 6.71 45.97
CA CYS A 50 11.19 7.63 46.46
C CYS A 50 11.58 8.22 47.83
N SER A 51 10.88 9.28 48.25
CA SER A 51 11.09 9.94 49.53
C SER A 51 9.83 10.71 49.95
N LYS A 52 9.87 11.34 51.13
CA LYS A 52 8.77 12.23 51.58
C LYS A 52 8.44 13.35 50.59
N SER A 53 9.38 13.77 49.75
CA SER A 53 9.18 14.81 48.72
C SER A 53 9.21 14.29 47.27
N LYS A 54 9.28 12.96 47.06
CA LYS A 54 9.31 12.31 45.75
C LYS A 54 8.46 11.03 45.82
N PRO A 55 7.17 11.06 45.41
CA PRO A 55 6.37 9.84 45.32
C PRO A 55 6.90 8.93 44.19
N CYS A 56 6.44 7.69 44.16
CA CYS A 56 6.76 6.74 43.09
C CYS A 56 6.06 7.12 41.78
N ILE A 57 6.82 7.22 40.69
CA ILE A 57 6.31 7.66 39.38
C ILE A 57 5.26 6.71 38.78
N ASN A 58 5.37 5.41 39.09
CA ASN A 58 4.44 4.36 38.68
C ASN A 58 3.26 4.15 39.65
N GLY A 59 3.02 5.08 40.58
CA GLY A 59 1.92 4.97 41.56
C GLY A 59 2.11 3.92 42.67
N ALA A 60 3.20 3.14 42.67
CA ALA A 60 3.47 2.13 43.69
C ALA A 60 3.69 2.75 45.09
N CYS A 61 3.64 1.91 46.13
CA CYS A 61 3.87 2.35 47.52
C CYS A 61 5.31 2.83 47.72
N CYS A 62 5.47 3.94 48.44
CA CYS A 62 6.77 4.45 48.84
C CYS A 62 7.09 4.08 50.29
N GLY A 63 7.86 3.01 50.48
CA GLY A 63 8.23 2.48 51.79
C GLY A 63 9.32 3.26 52.52
N SER A 64 9.51 2.96 53.80
CA SER A 64 10.62 3.48 54.62
C SER A 64 12.01 3.05 54.12
N SER A 65 12.07 2.11 53.18
CA SER A 65 13.26 1.71 52.41
C SER A 65 13.76 2.78 51.44
N GLY A 66 12.93 3.76 51.06
CA GLY A 66 13.24 4.73 50.00
C GLY A 66 13.12 4.16 48.58
N HIS A 67 12.52 2.98 48.43
CA HIS A 67 12.27 2.32 47.15
C HIS A 67 10.78 2.14 46.88
N CYS A 68 10.43 2.06 45.60
CA CYS A 68 9.07 1.81 45.12
C CYS A 68 8.76 0.31 45.03
N GLY A 69 7.54 -0.09 45.39
CA GLY A 69 7.09 -1.48 45.28
C GLY A 69 5.71 -1.71 45.90
N PHE A 70 5.33 -2.99 46.04
CA PHE A 70 4.02 -3.40 46.54
C PHE A 70 4.13 -4.41 47.70
N GLY A 71 3.08 -4.49 48.51
CA GLY A 71 3.03 -5.37 49.69
C GLY A 71 3.69 -4.79 50.94
N PRO A 72 3.76 -5.56 52.05
CA PRO A 72 4.02 -5.03 53.39
C PRO A 72 5.32 -4.23 53.56
N THR A 73 6.38 -4.58 52.83
CA THR A 73 7.69 -3.89 52.88
C THR A 73 7.63 -2.44 52.37
N TYR A 74 6.66 -2.12 51.50
CA TYR A 74 6.54 -0.83 50.83
C TYR A 74 5.29 -0.06 51.25
N CYS A 75 4.17 -0.78 51.42
CA CYS A 75 2.85 -0.23 51.75
C CYS A 75 2.55 -0.21 53.26
N GLY A 76 3.33 -0.94 54.08
CA GLY A 76 3.10 -1.11 55.51
C GLY A 76 3.60 0.05 56.39
N ASP A 77 3.86 -0.26 57.66
CA ASP A 77 4.26 0.73 58.68
C ASP A 77 5.47 1.58 58.24
N GLY A 78 5.28 2.90 58.25
CA GLY A 78 6.28 3.86 57.81
C GLY A 78 6.29 4.17 56.30
N CYS A 79 5.32 3.66 55.53
CA CYS A 79 5.03 4.14 54.19
C CYS A 79 4.77 5.66 54.16
N MET A 80 5.18 6.32 53.07
CA MET A 80 5.21 7.78 52.93
C MET A 80 4.28 8.31 51.82
N HIS A 81 4.01 7.51 50.79
CA HIS A 81 3.11 7.83 49.66
C HIS A 81 2.45 6.56 49.13
N ASN A 82 1.23 6.69 48.59
CA ASN A 82 0.48 5.63 47.90
C ASN A 82 0.28 4.34 48.72
N CYS A 83 0.09 4.44 50.04
CA CYS A 83 0.17 3.29 50.95
C CYS A 83 -0.96 2.26 50.79
N ASP A 84 -2.07 2.64 50.16
CA ASP A 84 -3.18 1.73 49.81
C ASP A 84 -3.04 1.13 48.39
N ALA A 85 -1.91 1.37 47.69
CA ALA A 85 -1.72 0.89 46.33
C ALA A 85 -1.49 -0.64 46.29
N THR A 86 -2.22 -1.30 45.39
CA THR A 86 -2.10 -2.73 45.14
C THR A 86 -1.30 -2.99 43.86
N ALA A 87 -0.65 -4.16 43.80
CA ALA A 87 0.05 -4.60 42.61
C ALA A 87 -0.90 -4.85 41.41
N ASP A 88 -0.35 -4.90 40.21
CA ASP A 88 -1.08 -5.29 38.99
C ASP A 88 -1.54 -6.76 39.07
N CYS A 89 -0.68 -7.61 39.67
CA CYS A 89 -0.85 -9.06 39.69
C CYS A 89 -0.30 -9.74 40.95
N GLY A 90 -0.64 -11.01 41.12
CA GLY A 90 -0.08 -11.89 42.14
C GLY A 90 -0.57 -11.62 43.56
N LYS A 91 0.26 -11.95 44.56
CA LYS A 91 -0.11 -11.99 45.99
C LYS A 91 -0.42 -10.63 46.64
N TYR A 92 -0.09 -9.52 45.97
CA TYR A 92 -0.34 -8.16 46.45
C TYR A 92 -1.32 -7.36 45.56
N ALA A 93 -1.96 -8.02 44.59
CA ALA A 93 -2.99 -7.39 43.78
C ALA A 93 -4.31 -7.20 44.54
N LYS A 94 -5.16 -6.30 44.02
CA LYS A 94 -6.49 -5.97 44.56
C LYS A 94 -7.38 -7.21 44.77
N VAL A 95 -7.24 -8.20 43.89
CA VAL A 95 -7.70 -9.58 44.10
C VAL A 95 -6.46 -10.46 44.20
N ALA A 96 -6.16 -10.99 45.39
CA ALA A 96 -4.94 -11.75 45.61
C ALA A 96 -4.88 -13.00 44.71
N GLY A 97 -3.81 -13.12 43.92
CA GLY A 97 -3.64 -14.19 42.93
C GLY A 97 -4.18 -13.85 41.52
N GLN A 98 -4.65 -12.62 41.28
CA GLN A 98 -5.00 -12.13 39.95
C GLN A 98 -3.79 -12.23 38.99
N GLY A 99 -4.02 -12.77 37.79
CA GLY A 99 -3.04 -12.79 36.70
C GLY A 99 -2.99 -11.47 35.94
N CYS A 100 -1.97 -11.31 35.09
CA CYS A 100 -1.85 -10.16 34.22
C CYS A 100 -2.80 -10.23 33.01
N PRO A 101 -3.23 -9.08 32.45
CA PRO A 101 -3.79 -9.03 31.10
C PRO A 101 -2.93 -9.77 30.08
N LEU A 102 -3.58 -10.37 29.07
CA LEU A 102 -2.95 -11.21 28.04
C LEU A 102 -2.02 -12.32 28.57
N ASN A 103 -2.22 -12.79 29.82
CA ASN A 103 -1.40 -13.84 30.43
C ASN A 103 0.12 -13.56 30.34
N VAL A 104 0.54 -12.29 30.41
CA VAL A 104 1.97 -11.95 30.54
C VAL A 104 2.51 -12.34 31.92
N CYS A 105 3.83 -12.45 32.06
CA CYS A 105 4.45 -12.92 33.29
C CYS A 105 4.19 -11.94 34.44
N CYS A 106 3.70 -12.48 35.57
CA CYS A 106 3.60 -11.72 36.80
C CYS A 106 4.91 -11.82 37.59
N SER A 107 5.69 -10.74 37.62
CA SER A 107 7.00 -10.70 38.30
C SER A 107 6.93 -10.96 39.81
N GLU A 108 8.08 -11.26 40.42
CA GLU A 108 8.25 -11.43 41.88
C GLU A 108 7.66 -10.26 42.71
N PHE A 109 7.68 -9.06 42.14
CA PHE A 109 7.24 -7.80 42.76
C PHE A 109 5.78 -7.41 42.43
N GLY A 110 5.10 -8.16 41.55
CA GLY A 110 3.70 -7.93 41.20
C GLY A 110 3.44 -6.97 40.02
N PHE A 111 4.47 -6.64 39.24
CA PHE A 111 4.34 -5.96 37.95
C PHE A 111 4.17 -6.99 36.81
N CYS A 112 3.49 -6.59 35.74
CA CYS A 112 3.24 -7.39 34.54
C CYS A 112 4.21 -7.07 33.38
N GLY A 113 4.75 -8.10 32.71
CA GLY A 113 5.60 -7.93 31.52
C GLY A 113 5.98 -9.26 30.85
N THR A 114 6.65 -9.20 29.69
CA THR A 114 7.02 -10.37 28.87
C THR A 114 8.51 -10.72 28.90
N THR A 115 9.37 -9.79 29.33
CA THR A 115 10.83 -9.97 29.31
C THR A 115 11.33 -10.87 30.45
N SER A 116 12.59 -11.29 30.38
CA SER A 116 13.18 -12.27 31.30
C SER A 116 13.08 -11.87 32.78
N GLU A 117 13.15 -10.57 33.07
CA GLU A 117 13.05 -9.95 34.39
C GLU A 117 11.67 -10.15 35.05
N PHE A 118 10.62 -10.35 34.24
CA PHE A 118 9.27 -10.63 34.71
C PHE A 118 8.98 -12.13 34.77
N CYS A 119 9.58 -12.92 33.88
CA CYS A 119 9.33 -14.35 33.74
C CYS A 119 10.26 -15.26 34.56
N GLU A 120 11.36 -14.75 35.12
CA GLU A 120 12.37 -15.55 35.85
C GLU A 120 11.76 -16.41 36.97
N GLN A 121 11.77 -17.73 36.79
CA GLN A 121 11.40 -18.71 37.82
C GLN A 121 12.58 -18.98 38.75
N LYS A 122 12.33 -19.15 40.06
CA LYS A 122 13.37 -19.41 41.08
C LYS A 122 12.96 -20.60 41.95
N ASP A 123 13.94 -21.40 42.37
CA ASP A 123 13.70 -22.60 43.19
C ASP A 123 13.16 -22.30 44.60
N GLU A 124 13.27 -21.06 45.07
CA GLU A 124 12.78 -20.62 46.37
C GLU A 124 11.30 -20.21 46.30
N LYS A 125 10.46 -20.88 47.09
CA LYS A 125 9.04 -20.56 47.22
C LYS A 125 8.82 -19.08 47.55
N ASP A 126 7.85 -18.47 46.87
CA ASP A 126 7.45 -17.06 46.99
C ASP A 126 8.49 -16.03 46.46
N LYS A 127 9.53 -16.49 45.76
CA LYS A 127 10.47 -15.68 44.95
C LYS A 127 10.39 -16.06 43.46
N GLY A 128 10.84 -15.17 42.58
CA GLY A 128 10.65 -15.31 41.14
C GLY A 128 9.21 -15.02 40.70
N CYS A 129 8.94 -15.25 39.42
CA CYS A 129 7.65 -15.06 38.79
C CYS A 129 6.51 -15.85 39.48
N GLN A 130 5.34 -15.23 39.61
CA GLN A 130 4.18 -15.71 40.36
C GLN A 130 3.13 -16.42 39.48
N SER A 131 3.01 -16.06 38.20
CA SER A 131 2.06 -16.68 37.25
C SER A 131 2.44 -16.41 35.79
N HIS A 132 2.04 -17.32 34.89
CA HIS A 132 2.28 -17.27 33.44
C HIS A 132 3.77 -17.10 33.03
N CYS A 133 4.66 -17.69 33.83
CA CYS A 133 6.12 -17.57 33.77
C CYS A 133 6.80 -18.33 32.63
N GLU A 134 6.03 -18.95 31.75
CA GLU A 134 6.52 -19.57 30.52
C GLU A 134 6.30 -18.58 29.36
N GLN A 135 7.23 -18.58 28.39
CA GLN A 135 7.10 -17.81 27.15
C GLN A 135 6.62 -18.77 26.05
N PRO A 136 5.32 -18.78 25.70
CA PRO A 136 4.79 -19.70 24.70
C PRO A 136 5.29 -19.33 23.30
N LYS A 137 5.72 -20.34 22.53
CA LYS A 137 6.01 -20.19 21.10
C LYS A 137 5.05 -21.05 20.28
N PRO A 138 4.67 -20.60 19.07
CA PRO A 138 3.50 -21.12 18.38
C PRO A 138 3.70 -22.52 17.79
N SER A 139 2.59 -23.23 17.59
CA SER A 139 2.55 -24.46 16.78
C SER A 139 2.57 -24.11 15.28
N VAL A 140 3.76 -23.75 14.78
CA VAL A 140 3.99 -23.35 13.38
C VAL A 140 3.46 -24.40 12.39
N LYS A 141 2.64 -23.93 11.45
CA LYS A 141 2.31 -24.62 10.20
C LYS A 141 3.11 -23.97 9.07
N THR A 142 3.45 -24.71 8.02
CA THR A 142 4.04 -24.09 6.82
C THR A 142 3.02 -23.16 6.17
N SER A 143 3.40 -21.90 5.95
CA SER A 143 2.65 -20.92 5.18
C SER A 143 3.52 -20.32 4.06
N ASN A 144 2.85 -19.63 3.14
CA ASN A 144 3.48 -18.74 2.18
C ASN A 144 2.77 -17.38 2.29
N VAL A 145 3.35 -16.46 3.04
CA VAL A 145 2.73 -15.16 3.33
C VAL A 145 2.54 -14.28 2.09
N GLN A 146 3.20 -14.59 0.97
CA GLN A 146 3.08 -13.85 -0.28
C GLN A 146 1.83 -14.25 -1.09
N GLU A 147 1.09 -15.30 -0.70
CA GLU A 147 -0.25 -15.62 -1.22
C GLU A 147 -1.31 -14.60 -0.76
N ARG A 148 -1.06 -13.90 0.35
CA ARG A 148 -1.92 -12.83 0.89
C ARG A 148 -1.11 -11.55 1.10
N VAL A 149 -0.87 -10.79 0.03
CA VAL A 149 -0.37 -9.41 0.11
C VAL A 149 -1.55 -8.43 0.16
N ILE A 150 -1.61 -7.62 1.23
CA ILE A 150 -2.64 -6.62 1.49
C ILE A 150 -2.02 -5.22 1.38
N GLY A 151 -2.55 -4.37 0.51
CA GLY A 151 -2.13 -2.97 0.40
C GLY A 151 -3.11 -2.02 1.04
N TYR A 152 -2.69 -1.25 2.05
CA TYR A 152 -3.43 -0.05 2.47
C TYR A 152 -3.08 1.09 1.51
N TRP A 153 -4.08 1.91 1.18
CA TRP A 153 -3.95 3.06 0.28
C TRP A 153 -4.53 4.33 0.93
N GLU A 154 -3.73 5.38 1.04
CA GLU A 154 -4.07 6.62 1.75
C GLU A 154 -4.92 7.55 0.88
N ALA A 155 -6.24 7.53 1.05
CA ALA A 155 -7.21 8.27 0.22
C ALA A 155 -7.04 9.80 0.26
N TRP A 156 -6.29 10.33 1.22
CA TRP A 156 -5.94 11.74 1.36
C TRP A 156 -4.63 12.14 0.65
N ASN A 157 -3.78 11.19 0.24
CA ASN A 157 -2.47 11.46 -0.39
C ASN A 157 -2.60 11.98 -1.85
N MET A 158 -3.80 12.44 -2.24
CA MET A 158 -4.13 13.07 -3.53
C MET A 158 -3.89 14.60 -3.56
N ASP A 159 -3.42 15.19 -2.45
CA ASP A 159 -3.17 16.64 -2.29
C ASP A 159 -1.67 16.99 -2.09
N HIS A 160 -0.78 16.00 -1.99
CA HIS A 160 0.66 16.18 -1.78
C HIS A 160 1.39 16.69 -3.05
N ALA A 161 2.55 17.34 -2.86
CA ALA A 161 3.31 17.97 -3.95
C ALA A 161 4.02 16.96 -4.86
N CYS A 162 4.40 15.81 -4.31
CA CYS A 162 4.90 14.64 -5.01
C CYS A 162 4.52 13.38 -4.22
N GLY A 163 4.71 12.19 -4.80
CA GLY A 163 4.42 10.93 -4.11
C GLY A 163 2.95 10.47 -4.14
N THR A 164 2.07 11.22 -4.80
CA THR A 164 0.66 10.84 -4.97
C THR A 164 0.51 9.62 -5.88
N MET A 165 -0.36 8.67 -5.52
CA MET A 165 -0.80 7.56 -6.39
C MET A 165 -2.30 7.69 -6.66
N GLU A 166 -2.69 7.97 -7.91
CA GLU A 166 -4.11 8.02 -8.27
C GLU A 166 -4.72 6.59 -8.33
N PRO A 167 -6.05 6.39 -8.20
CA PRO A 167 -6.66 5.05 -8.25
C PRO A 167 -6.33 4.23 -9.51
N GLY A 168 -6.12 4.91 -10.64
CA GLY A 168 -5.66 4.26 -11.88
C GLY A 168 -4.22 3.73 -11.80
N GLU A 169 -3.37 4.33 -10.97
CA GLU A 169 -1.97 3.94 -10.76
C GLU A 169 -1.81 2.81 -9.74
N ILE A 170 -2.85 2.50 -8.94
CA ILE A 170 -2.82 1.40 -7.96
C ILE A 170 -2.45 0.07 -8.65
N PRO A 171 -1.40 -0.65 -8.19
CA PRO A 171 -0.90 -1.88 -8.82
C PRO A 171 -1.74 -3.12 -8.42
N VAL A 172 -3.01 -3.14 -8.82
CA VAL A 172 -4.03 -4.14 -8.42
C VAL A 172 -3.67 -5.61 -8.69
N GLN A 173 -2.69 -5.90 -9.54
CA GLN A 173 -2.22 -7.26 -9.87
C GLN A 173 -1.05 -7.74 -9.01
N MET A 174 -0.50 -6.85 -8.15
CA MET A 174 0.52 -7.16 -7.14
C MET A 174 -0.08 -7.31 -5.74
N LEU A 175 -1.40 -7.27 -5.62
CA LEU A 175 -2.16 -7.30 -4.38
C LEU A 175 -3.22 -8.41 -4.44
N SER A 176 -3.36 -9.13 -3.33
CA SER A 176 -4.52 -10.01 -3.09
C SER A 176 -5.71 -9.21 -2.53
N HIS A 177 -5.41 -8.20 -1.70
CA HIS A 177 -6.39 -7.32 -1.05
C HIS A 177 -5.93 -5.85 -1.16
N LEU A 178 -6.87 -4.94 -1.37
CA LEU A 178 -6.69 -3.50 -1.33
C LEU A 178 -7.61 -2.94 -0.24
N ILE A 179 -7.06 -2.16 0.69
CA ILE A 179 -7.81 -1.54 1.78
C ILE A 179 -7.72 -0.01 1.62
N ILE A 180 -8.82 0.62 1.23
CA ILE A 180 -8.91 2.08 1.17
C ILE A 180 -9.00 2.63 2.59
N SER A 181 -8.09 3.55 2.92
CA SER A 181 -8.01 4.21 4.21
C SER A 181 -8.35 5.71 4.04
N PHE A 182 -9.33 6.29 4.74
CA PHE A 182 -10.28 5.71 5.69
C PHE A 182 -11.72 6.10 5.35
N GLY A 183 -12.65 5.21 5.68
CA GLY A 183 -14.04 5.58 5.94
C GLY A 183 -14.18 6.01 7.41
N TYR A 184 -15.01 7.01 7.66
CA TYR A 184 -15.36 7.47 8.99
C TYR A 184 -16.75 6.94 9.38
N ILE A 185 -17.05 6.93 10.68
CA ILE A 185 -18.36 6.50 11.22
C ILE A 185 -19.07 7.72 11.82
N THR A 186 -20.32 7.99 11.44
CA THR A 186 -21.12 9.08 12.03
C THR A 186 -21.66 8.73 13.41
N GLN A 187 -22.16 9.73 14.14
CA GLN A 187 -22.81 9.52 15.44
C GLN A 187 -24.16 8.75 15.33
N GLU A 188 -24.73 8.64 14.12
CA GLU A 188 -25.84 7.75 13.75
C GLU A 188 -25.36 6.38 13.22
N TYR A 189 -24.08 6.08 13.40
CA TYR A 189 -23.37 4.86 13.01
C TYR A 189 -23.42 4.52 11.52
N LYS A 190 -23.44 5.54 10.65
CA LYS A 190 -23.31 5.37 9.19
C LYS A 190 -21.85 5.45 8.77
N ILE A 191 -21.47 4.69 7.76
CA ILE A 191 -20.18 4.85 7.10
C ILE A 191 -20.26 6.11 6.22
N THR A 192 -19.23 6.94 6.27
CA THR A 192 -19.09 8.18 5.50
C THR A 192 -17.64 8.35 5.03
N ASN A 193 -17.37 9.28 4.13
CA ASN A 193 -16.00 9.63 3.77
C ASN A 193 -15.24 10.24 4.96
N MET A 194 -13.93 9.99 5.04
CA MET A 194 -13.01 10.79 5.86
C MET A 194 -13.07 12.28 5.46
N ASP A 195 -12.82 13.17 6.44
CA ASP A 195 -12.78 14.61 6.22
C ASP A 195 -11.80 15.01 5.10
N GLY A 196 -12.29 15.70 4.07
CA GLY A 196 -11.52 16.11 2.90
C GLY A 196 -11.46 15.11 1.74
N VAL A 197 -11.82 13.84 1.96
CA VAL A 197 -11.87 12.79 0.93
C VAL A 197 -13.20 12.87 0.15
N SER A 198 -13.18 12.72 -1.19
CA SER A 198 -14.41 12.75 -2.00
C SER A 198 -15.25 11.47 -1.83
N PRO A 199 -16.58 11.54 -1.69
CA PRO A 199 -17.44 10.36 -1.65
C PRO A 199 -17.46 9.57 -2.96
N ASP A 200 -17.16 10.20 -4.10
CA ASP A 200 -17.03 9.50 -5.40
C ASP A 200 -15.87 8.49 -5.42
N LEU A 201 -14.86 8.72 -4.58
CA LEU A 201 -13.63 7.92 -4.57
C LEU A 201 -13.87 6.47 -4.14
N TYR A 202 -14.80 6.24 -3.22
CA TYR A 202 -15.15 4.90 -2.73
C TYR A 202 -15.75 4.05 -3.86
N LYS A 203 -16.52 4.68 -4.76
CA LYS A 203 -17.01 4.02 -5.97
C LYS A 203 -15.87 3.74 -6.96
N ILE A 204 -15.04 4.73 -7.24
CA ILE A 204 -13.87 4.58 -8.15
C ILE A 204 -12.95 3.44 -7.69
N VAL A 205 -12.75 3.30 -6.37
CA VAL A 205 -11.97 2.19 -5.80
C VAL A 205 -12.71 0.85 -5.90
N GLY A 206 -14.03 0.79 -5.68
CA GLY A 206 -14.81 -0.44 -5.92
C GLY A 206 -14.74 -0.92 -7.37
N ASP A 207 -14.75 0.00 -8.33
CA ASP A 207 -14.60 -0.27 -9.77
C ASP A 207 -13.20 -0.81 -10.15
N LEU A 208 -12.19 -0.77 -9.28
CA LEU A 208 -10.87 -1.37 -9.54
C LEU A 208 -10.91 -2.89 -9.70
N LYS A 209 -11.99 -3.56 -9.26
CA LYS A 209 -12.25 -4.98 -9.57
C LYS A 209 -12.36 -5.25 -11.07
N GLN A 210 -12.71 -4.25 -11.88
CA GLN A 210 -12.68 -4.37 -13.34
C GLN A 210 -11.25 -4.58 -13.86
N ARG A 211 -10.23 -4.06 -13.16
CA ARG A 211 -8.80 -4.25 -13.44
C ARG A 211 -8.21 -5.51 -12.81
N ASN A 212 -8.79 -6.03 -11.72
CA ASN A 212 -8.46 -7.36 -11.19
C ASN A 212 -9.70 -8.01 -10.52
N PRO A 213 -10.43 -8.91 -11.20
CA PRO A 213 -11.59 -9.57 -10.62
C PRO A 213 -11.28 -10.58 -9.49
N LYS A 214 -10.00 -10.86 -9.20
CA LYS A 214 -9.58 -11.59 -8.00
C LYS A 214 -9.32 -10.68 -6.79
N LEU A 215 -9.06 -9.38 -7.01
CA LEU A 215 -8.71 -8.44 -5.96
C LEU A 215 -9.89 -8.27 -4.99
N LYS A 216 -9.59 -8.49 -3.71
CA LYS A 216 -10.50 -8.18 -2.62
C LYS A 216 -10.37 -6.69 -2.25
N ILE A 217 -11.48 -5.97 -2.18
CA ILE A 217 -11.49 -4.54 -1.87
C ILE A 217 -12.25 -4.31 -0.58
N MET A 218 -11.60 -3.70 0.41
CA MET A 218 -12.12 -3.51 1.76
C MET A 218 -12.04 -2.04 2.17
N ILE A 219 -12.90 -1.64 3.11
CA ILE A 219 -12.88 -0.30 3.73
C ILE A 219 -12.22 -0.39 5.10
N ALA A 220 -11.14 0.35 5.34
CA ALA A 220 -10.66 0.59 6.70
C ALA A 220 -11.52 1.67 7.35
N LEU A 221 -12.01 1.41 8.56
CA LEU A 221 -12.80 2.35 9.36
C LEU A 221 -11.99 2.78 10.58
N GLY A 222 -11.71 4.08 10.69
CA GLY A 222 -10.98 4.66 11.83
C GLY A 222 -9.65 5.31 11.44
N GLY A 223 -8.55 4.77 11.97
CA GLY A 223 -7.19 5.30 11.88
C GLY A 223 -6.87 6.36 12.92
N TRP A 224 -5.60 6.72 13.04
CA TRP A 224 -5.08 7.55 14.13
C TRP A 224 -5.87 8.85 14.35
N THR A 225 -6.12 9.61 13.28
CA THR A 225 -6.81 10.92 13.36
C THR A 225 -8.31 10.81 13.62
N PHE A 226 -8.96 9.66 13.40
CA PHE A 226 -10.34 9.44 13.82
C PHE A 226 -10.44 9.32 15.35
N ASN A 227 -9.39 8.81 16.00
CA ASN A 227 -9.32 8.55 17.43
C ASN A 227 -8.61 9.68 18.22
N ASP A 228 -8.13 10.72 17.53
CA ASP A 228 -7.61 11.95 18.16
C ASP A 228 -8.73 12.78 18.83
N PRO A 229 -8.44 13.56 19.90
CA PRO A 229 -9.44 14.35 20.63
C PRO A 229 -10.25 15.31 19.74
N GLY A 230 -11.52 14.97 19.49
CA GLY A 230 -12.36 15.67 18.52
C GLY A 230 -13.79 15.12 18.44
N ALA A 231 -14.47 15.41 17.32
CA ALA A 231 -15.86 15.01 17.09
C ALA A 231 -16.05 13.49 16.85
N TRP A 232 -14.96 12.79 16.50
CA TRP A 232 -14.93 11.40 16.05
C TRP A 232 -14.54 10.41 17.16
N GLN A 233 -13.67 10.81 18.09
CA GLN A 233 -13.10 9.95 19.15
C GLN A 233 -14.14 9.13 19.94
N SER A 234 -15.30 9.72 20.28
CA SER A 234 -16.33 9.03 21.06
C SER A 234 -17.15 8.00 20.27
N VAL A 235 -17.05 7.97 18.94
CA VAL A 235 -17.92 7.15 18.08
C VAL A 235 -17.70 5.67 18.30
N PHE A 236 -16.46 5.18 18.30
CA PHE A 236 -16.18 3.76 18.49
C PHE A 236 -16.65 3.23 19.87
N PRO A 237 -16.24 3.81 21.01
CA PRO A 237 -16.76 3.41 22.33
C PRO A 237 -18.29 3.43 22.40
N THR A 238 -18.93 4.49 21.88
CA THR A 238 -20.38 4.65 21.93
C THR A 238 -21.09 3.62 21.04
N MET A 239 -20.57 3.36 19.84
CA MET A 239 -21.12 2.38 18.91
C MET A 239 -21.04 0.96 19.45
N VAL A 240 -19.92 0.55 20.06
CA VAL A 240 -19.81 -0.81 20.63
C VAL A 240 -20.57 -0.99 21.93
N SER A 241 -20.85 0.08 22.68
CA SER A 241 -21.38 0.03 24.06
C SER A 241 -22.69 -0.75 24.24
N SER A 242 -23.54 -0.85 23.22
CA SER A 242 -24.85 -1.53 23.31
C SER A 242 -25.22 -2.33 22.06
N GLU A 243 -26.00 -3.39 22.25
CA GLU A 243 -26.49 -4.27 21.17
C GLU A 243 -27.30 -3.50 20.12
N ALA A 244 -28.10 -2.51 20.53
CA ALA A 244 -28.86 -1.67 19.61
C ALA A 244 -27.96 -0.78 18.72
N ASN A 245 -26.89 -0.22 19.30
CA ASN A 245 -25.92 0.58 18.55
C ASN A 245 -25.13 -0.30 17.56
N ARG A 246 -24.58 -1.43 18.04
CA ARG A 246 -23.86 -2.40 17.21
C ARG A 246 -24.72 -2.93 16.06
N LYS A 247 -25.98 -3.29 16.32
CA LYS A 247 -26.88 -3.74 15.26
C LYS A 247 -27.16 -2.63 14.23
N THR A 248 -27.38 -1.39 14.67
CA THR A 248 -27.59 -0.25 13.77
C THR A 248 -26.37 0.00 12.89
N PHE A 249 -25.17 -0.08 13.46
CA PHE A 249 -23.92 -0.01 12.71
C PHE A 249 -23.77 -1.15 11.70
N ILE A 250 -24.01 -2.41 12.12
CA ILE A 250 -23.93 -3.60 11.25
C ILE A 250 -24.89 -3.48 10.06
N ASP A 251 -26.14 -3.03 10.29
CA ASP A 251 -27.12 -2.81 9.23
C ASP A 251 -26.62 -1.77 8.20
N ASN A 252 -26.06 -0.65 8.68
CA ASN A 252 -25.49 0.40 7.82
C ASN A 252 -24.24 -0.08 7.06
N LEU A 253 -23.36 -0.85 7.73
CA LEU A 253 -22.13 -1.38 7.15
C LEU A 253 -22.41 -2.37 6.00
N LEU A 254 -23.30 -3.33 6.22
CA LEU A 254 -23.69 -4.28 5.18
C LEU A 254 -24.38 -3.60 3.99
N GLY A 255 -25.07 -2.49 4.24
CA GLY A 255 -25.56 -1.56 3.22
C GLY A 255 -24.41 -0.96 2.40
N PHE A 256 -23.46 -0.28 3.05
CA PHE A 256 -22.30 0.35 2.40
C PHE A 256 -21.48 -0.65 1.57
N LEU A 257 -21.14 -1.81 2.13
CA LEU A 257 -20.38 -2.85 1.41
C LEU A 257 -21.14 -3.33 0.16
N SER A 258 -22.48 -3.45 0.23
CA SER A 258 -23.30 -3.83 -0.92
C SER A 258 -23.55 -2.71 -1.92
N GLU A 259 -23.43 -1.44 -1.53
CA GLU A 259 -23.62 -0.26 -2.40
C GLU A 259 -22.38 0.00 -3.25
N TYR A 260 -21.19 -0.05 -2.64
CA TYR A 260 -19.91 0.17 -3.32
C TYR A 260 -19.26 -1.11 -3.85
N GLY A 261 -19.85 -2.28 -3.59
CA GLY A 261 -19.41 -3.58 -4.12
C GLY A 261 -18.13 -4.13 -3.45
N TYR A 262 -17.89 -3.76 -2.19
CA TYR A 262 -16.69 -4.15 -1.45
C TYR A 262 -16.81 -5.59 -0.91
N ASP A 263 -15.68 -6.26 -0.70
CA ASP A 263 -15.63 -7.60 -0.11
C ASP A 263 -15.59 -7.60 1.41
N GLY A 264 -15.38 -6.47 2.09
CA GLY A 264 -15.25 -6.51 3.54
C GLY A 264 -14.86 -5.19 4.22
N VAL A 265 -14.67 -5.30 5.54
CA VAL A 265 -14.31 -4.22 6.44
C VAL A 265 -13.02 -4.56 7.18
N ASP A 266 -12.18 -3.54 7.37
CA ASP A 266 -11.13 -3.54 8.37
C ASP A 266 -11.46 -2.49 9.44
N PHE A 267 -11.27 -2.85 10.71
CA PHE A 267 -11.52 -1.95 11.83
C PHE A 267 -10.21 -1.44 12.43
N ASP A 268 -9.95 -0.15 12.26
CA ASP A 268 -8.75 0.54 12.71
C ASP A 268 -9.08 1.47 13.90
N TRP A 269 -9.52 0.86 15.01
CA TRP A 269 -9.80 1.57 16.25
C TRP A 269 -8.50 1.67 17.06
N GLU A 270 -7.96 2.89 17.15
CA GLU A 270 -6.68 3.18 17.81
C GLU A 270 -6.83 4.01 19.09
N TYR A 271 -7.08 3.44 20.28
CA TYR A 271 -7.24 2.02 20.62
C TYR A 271 -8.38 1.83 21.63
N PRO A 272 -9.10 0.69 21.60
CA PRO A 272 -10.10 0.35 22.63
C PRO A 272 -9.45 0.32 24.01
N GLY A 273 -10.14 0.88 25.02
CA GLY A 273 -9.68 0.88 26.41
C GLY A 273 -8.51 1.80 26.77
N ALA A 274 -7.89 2.47 25.79
CA ALA A 274 -6.80 3.40 26.04
C ALA A 274 -7.32 4.79 26.46
N ASP A 275 -7.07 5.18 27.71
CA ASP A 275 -7.48 6.50 28.26
C ASP A 275 -6.99 7.67 27.40
N ASP A 276 -5.76 7.60 26.89
CA ASP A 276 -5.12 8.60 26.02
C ASP A 276 -5.78 8.72 24.63
N ARG A 277 -6.63 7.74 24.27
CA ARG A 277 -7.41 7.68 23.03
C ARG A 277 -8.93 7.75 23.28
N GLY A 278 -9.35 8.03 24.52
CA GLY A 278 -10.77 8.18 24.90
C GLY A 278 -11.53 6.86 25.10
N GLY A 279 -10.83 5.74 25.31
CA GLY A 279 -11.42 4.42 25.55
C GLY A 279 -11.94 4.19 26.97
N SER A 280 -12.39 2.96 27.24
CA SER A 280 -12.83 2.46 28.55
C SER A 280 -12.57 0.96 28.76
N ASP A 281 -12.46 0.51 30.02
CA ASP A 281 -12.31 -0.92 30.40
C ASP A 281 -13.35 -1.87 29.76
N ALA A 282 -14.50 -1.36 29.34
CA ALA A 282 -15.56 -2.16 28.73
C ALA A 282 -15.37 -2.40 27.21
N ASP A 283 -14.45 -1.68 26.58
CA ASP A 283 -14.35 -1.56 25.12
C ASP A 283 -14.01 -2.88 24.44
N GLY A 284 -12.92 -3.56 24.82
CA GLY A 284 -12.50 -4.82 24.19
C GLY A 284 -13.57 -5.91 24.27
N ALA A 285 -14.22 -6.03 25.43
CA ALA A 285 -15.33 -6.96 25.63
C ALA A 285 -16.61 -6.55 24.88
N ASN A 286 -16.77 -5.29 24.48
CA ASN A 286 -17.87 -4.82 23.62
C ASN A 286 -17.53 -4.94 22.13
N TYR A 287 -16.26 -4.78 21.77
CA TYR A 287 -15.74 -4.94 20.43
C TYR A 287 -15.75 -6.42 19.99
N ALA A 288 -15.39 -7.35 20.87
CA ALA A 288 -15.57 -8.79 20.64
C ALA A 288 -17.04 -9.17 20.38
N LYS A 289 -18.01 -8.46 20.99
CA LYS A 289 -19.45 -8.62 20.70
C LYS A 289 -19.79 -8.09 19.30
N LEU A 290 -19.26 -6.93 18.90
CA LEU A 290 -19.45 -6.39 17.55
C LEU A 290 -19.00 -7.37 16.48
N LEU A 291 -17.77 -7.87 16.57
CA LEU A 291 -17.19 -8.78 15.57
C LEU A 291 -18.01 -10.08 15.47
N LYS A 292 -18.43 -10.63 16.60
CA LYS A 292 -19.31 -11.81 16.67
C LYS A 292 -20.70 -11.57 16.09
N GLU A 293 -21.31 -10.43 16.37
CA GLU A 293 -22.64 -10.06 15.85
C GLU A 293 -22.58 -9.77 14.34
N LEU A 294 -21.49 -9.14 13.86
CA LEU A 294 -21.23 -8.90 12.45
C LEU A 294 -21.02 -10.22 11.68
N LYS A 295 -20.17 -11.14 12.19
CA LYS A 295 -19.95 -12.47 11.60
C LYS A 295 -21.25 -13.27 11.48
N ALA A 296 -22.14 -13.16 12.48
CA ALA A 296 -23.47 -13.76 12.44
C ALA A 296 -24.40 -13.09 11.40
N ALA A 297 -24.36 -11.75 11.28
CA ALA A 297 -25.16 -11.01 10.30
C ALA A 297 -24.71 -11.26 8.84
N ILE A 298 -23.40 -11.32 8.59
CA ILE A 298 -22.81 -11.71 7.30
C ILE A 298 -23.29 -13.12 6.93
N SER A 299 -23.12 -14.09 7.83
CA SER A 299 -23.60 -15.47 7.64
C SER A 299 -25.10 -15.54 7.33
N ALA A 300 -25.92 -14.73 8.01
CA ALA A 300 -27.37 -14.67 7.78
C ALA A 300 -27.76 -13.97 6.46
N SER A 301 -26.89 -13.11 5.92
CA SER A 301 -27.12 -12.41 4.64
C SER A 301 -26.82 -13.26 3.39
N GLY A 302 -26.13 -14.40 3.56
CA GLY A 302 -25.66 -15.23 2.44
C GLY A 302 -24.54 -14.58 1.62
N ARG A 303 -23.87 -13.55 2.17
CA ARG A 303 -22.67 -12.93 1.60
C ARG A 303 -21.41 -13.50 2.23
N ASP A 304 -20.33 -13.49 1.45
CA ASP A 304 -18.98 -13.88 1.85
C ASP A 304 -18.17 -12.58 2.05
N TYR A 305 -18.49 -11.85 3.12
CA TYR A 305 -17.81 -10.60 3.46
C TYR A 305 -16.71 -10.83 4.50
N LEU A 306 -15.52 -10.32 4.21
CA LEU A 306 -14.34 -10.35 5.06
C LEU A 306 -14.46 -9.36 6.22
N VAL A 307 -14.00 -9.76 7.39
CA VAL A 307 -13.88 -8.91 8.58
C VAL A 307 -12.47 -9.03 9.14
N THR A 308 -11.78 -7.91 9.28
CA THR A 308 -10.45 -7.83 9.91
C THR A 308 -10.38 -6.68 10.91
N PHE A 309 -9.33 -6.63 11.72
CA PHE A 309 -8.99 -5.45 12.52
C PHE A 309 -7.49 -5.23 12.58
N THR A 310 -7.08 -3.97 12.72
CA THR A 310 -5.68 -3.62 13.00
C THR A 310 -5.34 -3.90 14.46
N SER A 311 -4.10 -4.27 14.72
CA SER A 311 -3.59 -4.44 16.08
C SER A 311 -2.30 -3.66 16.28
N PRO A 312 -2.15 -2.88 17.37
CA PRO A 312 -0.85 -2.39 17.78
C PRO A 312 0.06 -3.55 18.21
N THR A 313 1.35 -3.26 18.34
CA THR A 313 2.37 -4.18 18.86
C THR A 313 2.64 -4.03 20.36
N SER A 314 2.31 -2.87 20.95
CA SER A 314 2.64 -2.59 22.35
C SER A 314 1.69 -3.25 23.34
N TYR A 315 2.23 -3.89 24.39
CA TYR A 315 1.44 -4.45 25.50
C TYR A 315 0.52 -3.41 26.16
N TRP A 316 0.94 -2.15 26.23
CA TRP A 316 0.17 -1.06 26.85
C TRP A 316 -1.20 -0.84 26.19
N TYR A 317 -1.28 -0.95 24.86
CA TYR A 317 -2.54 -0.88 24.13
C TYR A 317 -3.19 -2.26 23.98
N LEU A 318 -2.41 -3.29 23.63
CA LEU A 318 -2.93 -4.65 23.40
C LEU A 318 -3.66 -5.25 24.62
N ARG A 319 -3.25 -4.93 25.86
CA ARG A 319 -3.87 -5.45 27.09
C ARG A 319 -5.38 -5.20 27.22
N HIS A 320 -5.93 -4.25 26.46
CA HIS A 320 -7.35 -3.88 26.47
C HIS A 320 -8.19 -4.69 25.46
N PHE A 321 -7.56 -5.46 24.57
CA PHE A 321 -8.21 -6.28 23.56
C PHE A 321 -8.56 -7.67 24.12
N ASP A 322 -9.78 -8.15 23.88
CA ASP A 322 -10.13 -9.56 24.08
C ASP A 322 -9.65 -10.38 22.87
N LEU A 323 -8.32 -10.41 22.67
CA LEU A 323 -7.67 -10.89 21.44
C LEU A 323 -8.18 -12.26 21.00
N LYS A 324 -8.44 -13.18 21.95
CA LYS A 324 -8.92 -14.52 21.60
C LYS A 324 -10.36 -14.51 21.10
N ALA A 325 -11.28 -13.85 21.81
CA ALA A 325 -12.67 -13.75 21.36
C ALA A 325 -12.80 -12.92 20.08
N MET A 326 -11.92 -11.95 19.85
CA MET A 326 -11.86 -11.18 18.61
C MET A 326 -11.33 -12.03 17.45
N ALA A 327 -10.20 -12.73 17.61
CA ALA A 327 -9.59 -13.60 16.60
C ALA A 327 -10.57 -14.68 16.09
N ASP A 328 -11.30 -15.34 16.98
CA ASP A 328 -12.27 -16.38 16.62
C ASP A 328 -13.46 -15.81 15.79
N ASN A 329 -13.65 -14.49 15.76
CA ASN A 329 -14.74 -13.78 15.09
C ASN A 329 -14.30 -12.89 13.90
N VAL A 330 -13.07 -13.01 13.43
CA VAL A 330 -12.57 -12.35 12.19
C VAL A 330 -11.96 -13.37 11.24
N ASP A 331 -11.53 -12.92 10.06
CA ASP A 331 -10.77 -13.73 9.09
C ASP A 331 -9.26 -13.69 9.40
N TRP A 332 -8.73 -12.53 9.77
CA TRP A 332 -7.39 -12.34 10.34
C TRP A 332 -7.25 -10.97 11.05
N ILE A 333 -6.11 -10.80 11.72
CA ILE A 333 -5.66 -9.59 12.40
C ILE A 333 -4.53 -8.96 11.57
N ASN A 334 -4.64 -7.67 11.26
CA ASN A 334 -3.60 -6.90 10.59
C ASN A 334 -2.65 -6.32 11.65
N LEU A 335 -1.54 -7.03 11.96
CA LEU A 335 -0.60 -6.57 12.99
C LEU A 335 0.24 -5.40 12.48
N MET A 336 0.12 -4.24 13.11
CA MET A 336 0.89 -3.03 12.80
C MET A 336 2.32 -3.16 13.34
N ALA A 337 3.12 -3.98 12.66
CA ALA A 337 4.51 -4.31 12.99
C ALA A 337 5.52 -3.21 12.57
N TYR A 338 5.11 -1.97 12.78
CA TYR A 338 5.80 -0.71 12.53
C TYR A 338 5.48 0.26 13.68
N ASP A 339 6.20 1.38 13.75
CA ASP A 339 6.03 2.39 14.83
C ASP A 339 6.21 1.86 16.26
N LEU A 340 7.04 0.81 16.40
CA LEU A 340 7.57 0.36 17.69
C LEU A 340 8.39 1.45 18.39
N HIS A 341 8.98 2.37 17.62
CA HIS A 341 9.88 3.42 18.08
C HIS A 341 9.72 4.71 17.29
N GLY A 342 9.87 5.84 17.98
CA GLY A 342 9.71 7.18 17.39
C GLY A 342 10.06 8.29 18.36
N VAL A 343 9.84 9.54 17.95
CA VAL A 343 10.24 10.72 18.73
C VAL A 343 9.57 10.81 20.11
N TRP A 344 8.41 10.16 20.26
CA TRP A 344 7.67 9.98 21.51
C TRP A 344 8.41 9.15 22.58
N ASP A 345 9.46 8.42 22.21
CA ASP A 345 10.31 7.69 23.16
C ASP A 345 11.07 8.61 24.11
N GLY A 346 11.29 9.88 23.71
CA GLY A 346 11.87 10.91 24.57
C GLY A 346 11.02 11.30 25.78
N ASP A 347 9.71 11.08 25.73
CA ASP A 347 8.76 11.41 26.82
C ASP A 347 8.43 10.19 27.71
N ASN A 348 8.98 9.00 27.41
CA ASN A 348 8.68 7.75 28.10
C ASN A 348 9.96 7.02 28.60
N PRO A 349 9.85 5.91 29.38
CA PRO A 349 11.02 5.24 29.97
C PRO A 349 12.04 4.64 28.98
N ILE A 350 11.73 4.53 27.69
CA ILE A 350 12.68 4.13 26.62
C ILE A 350 13.76 5.21 26.44
N GLY A 351 13.39 6.49 26.59
CA GLY A 351 14.29 7.64 26.49
C GLY A 351 14.58 8.09 25.06
N ASN A 352 15.32 9.20 24.94
CA ASN A 352 15.59 9.90 23.68
C ASN A 352 16.65 9.20 22.79
N HIS A 353 16.56 7.90 22.60
CA HIS A 353 17.49 7.08 21.82
C HIS A 353 16.95 6.78 20.42
N VAL A 354 17.79 6.89 19.37
CA VAL A 354 17.39 6.49 18.01
C VAL A 354 17.27 4.97 17.94
N LEU A 355 16.07 4.50 17.63
CA LEU A 355 15.72 3.08 17.55
C LEU A 355 14.86 2.86 16.29
N ALA A 356 14.79 1.60 15.83
CA ALA A 356 14.19 1.29 14.53
C ALA A 356 12.72 0.92 14.66
N HIS A 357 11.84 1.67 14.00
CA HIS A 357 10.40 1.53 14.16
C HIS A 357 9.81 0.19 13.65
N THR A 358 10.53 -0.56 12.80
CA THR A 358 10.18 -1.91 12.32
C THR A 358 11.14 -3.00 12.85
N ASN A 359 11.63 -2.84 14.08
CA ASN A 359 12.60 -3.77 14.71
C ASN A 359 12.01 -5.19 14.91
N LEU A 360 12.61 -6.18 14.23
CA LEU A 360 12.18 -7.58 14.24
C LEU A 360 12.23 -8.26 15.62
N THR A 361 13.07 -7.80 16.54
CA THR A 361 13.09 -8.34 17.92
C THR A 361 11.84 -7.94 18.69
N GLY A 362 11.45 -6.66 18.64
CA GLY A 362 10.19 -6.18 19.21
C GLY A 362 8.95 -6.75 18.53
N ILE A 363 9.06 -7.20 17.26
CA ILE A 363 7.99 -7.92 16.56
C ILE A 363 7.82 -9.36 17.11
N ASP A 364 8.89 -10.06 17.52
CA ASP A 364 8.77 -11.35 18.23
C ASP A 364 8.21 -11.18 19.66
N GLU A 365 8.58 -10.10 20.35
CA GLU A 365 8.02 -9.72 21.65
C GLU A 365 6.54 -9.34 21.58
N ALA A 366 6.12 -8.63 20.53
CA ALA A 366 4.72 -8.33 20.27
C ALA A 366 3.91 -9.60 19.95
N LEU A 367 4.48 -10.53 19.17
CA LEU A 367 3.82 -11.81 18.85
C LEU A 367 3.69 -12.75 20.07
N ASP A 368 4.60 -12.70 21.04
CA ASP A 368 4.48 -13.41 22.34
C ASP A 368 3.15 -13.10 23.04
N LEU A 369 2.63 -11.87 22.92
CA LEU A 369 1.34 -11.45 23.49
C LEU A 369 0.14 -12.21 22.90
N PHE A 370 0.21 -12.63 21.64
CA PHE A 370 -0.84 -13.41 20.97
C PHE A 370 -0.76 -14.90 21.33
N TRP A 371 0.46 -15.44 21.44
CA TRP A 371 0.68 -16.84 21.81
C TRP A 371 0.23 -17.14 23.25
N ARG A 372 0.31 -16.16 24.14
CA ARG A 372 -0.17 -16.25 25.53
C ARG A 372 -1.69 -16.37 25.70
N VAL A 373 -2.45 -16.09 24.65
CA VAL A 373 -3.93 -16.13 24.64
C VAL A 373 -4.48 -17.06 23.54
N ASP A 374 -3.70 -18.05 23.12
CA ASP A 374 -4.12 -19.11 22.19
C ASP A 374 -4.70 -18.59 20.84
N VAL A 375 -4.15 -17.50 20.32
CA VAL A 375 -4.37 -17.05 18.94
C VAL A 375 -3.47 -17.89 18.01
N ASP A 376 -4.05 -18.45 16.95
CA ASP A 376 -3.30 -19.24 15.96
C ASP A 376 -2.49 -18.29 15.05
N PRO A 377 -1.22 -18.59 14.71
CA PRO A 377 -0.43 -17.77 13.79
C PRO A 377 -1.13 -17.51 12.45
N SER A 378 -1.91 -18.47 11.97
CA SER A 378 -2.65 -18.33 10.70
C SER A 378 -3.81 -17.33 10.77
N SER A 379 -4.15 -16.80 11.95
CA SER A 379 -5.05 -15.66 12.15
C SER A 379 -4.34 -14.30 12.11
N ILE A 380 -3.02 -14.22 11.88
CA ILE A 380 -2.24 -12.97 11.92
C ILE A 380 -1.54 -12.71 10.58
N VAL A 381 -1.64 -11.46 10.10
CA VAL A 381 -0.96 -10.90 8.94
C VAL A 381 0.09 -9.89 9.42
N LEU A 382 1.31 -9.94 8.87
CA LEU A 382 2.42 -9.08 9.30
C LEU A 382 2.43 -7.75 8.52
N GLY A 383 2.26 -6.62 9.22
CA GLY A 383 2.41 -5.28 8.67
C GLY A 383 3.85 -4.91 8.31
N LEU A 384 4.02 -4.18 7.22
CA LEU A 384 5.29 -3.69 6.69
C LEU A 384 5.16 -2.20 6.38
N GLY A 385 6.04 -1.39 6.97
CA GLY A 385 6.07 0.05 6.73
C GLY A 385 6.80 0.40 5.42
N PHE A 386 6.13 1.06 4.49
CA PHE A 386 6.72 1.66 3.29
C PHE A 386 7.19 3.10 3.56
N TYR A 387 7.72 3.31 4.76
CA TYR A 387 8.23 4.57 5.27
C TYR A 387 9.35 4.28 6.29
N GLY A 388 9.96 5.34 6.80
CA GLY A 388 10.90 5.28 7.91
C GLY A 388 10.63 6.39 8.90
N ARG A 389 10.67 6.08 10.20
CA ARG A 389 10.68 7.11 11.27
C ARG A 389 12.05 7.77 11.36
N THR A 390 12.04 9.09 11.58
CA THR A 390 13.25 9.91 11.53
C THR A 390 13.48 10.71 12.79
N PHE A 391 14.76 10.91 13.12
CA PHE A 391 15.22 11.55 14.33
C PHE A 391 16.36 12.50 13.98
N LYS A 392 16.53 13.60 14.72
CA LYS A 392 17.70 14.46 14.62
C LYS A 392 18.70 14.12 15.72
N LEU A 393 19.88 13.67 15.33
CA LEU A 393 20.94 13.24 16.23
C LEU A 393 21.45 14.43 17.06
N LYS A 394 21.55 14.22 18.38
CA LYS A 394 22.09 15.20 19.33
C LYS A 394 23.58 15.48 19.10
N ASP A 395 24.30 14.47 18.60
CA ASP A 395 25.64 14.58 18.02
C ASP A 395 25.75 13.65 16.81
N ALA A 396 25.99 14.20 15.62
CA ALA A 396 26.15 13.44 14.38
C ALA A 396 27.38 12.49 14.39
N SER A 397 28.30 12.61 15.36
CA SER A 397 29.35 11.60 15.59
C SER A 397 28.80 10.26 16.12
N CYS A 398 27.64 10.30 16.81
CA CYS A 398 26.92 9.14 17.30
C CYS A 398 25.69 8.89 16.41
N TRP A 399 25.81 7.95 15.46
CA TRP A 399 24.82 7.70 14.41
C TRP A 399 24.26 6.26 14.37
N LYS A 400 24.55 5.46 15.40
CA LYS A 400 24.06 4.07 15.52
C LYS A 400 22.76 4.02 16.35
N PRO A 401 21.97 2.93 16.25
CA PRO A 401 20.94 2.62 17.23
C PRO A 401 21.45 2.79 18.67
N GLY A 402 20.65 3.41 19.53
CA GLY A 402 21.02 3.75 20.91
C GLY A 402 21.74 5.10 21.08
N CYS A 403 22.11 5.81 20.02
CA CYS A 403 22.59 7.20 20.12
C CYS A 403 21.45 8.17 20.44
N GLU A 404 21.74 9.27 21.13
CA GLU A 404 20.71 10.25 21.53
C GLU A 404 20.22 11.12 20.36
N PHE A 405 18.90 11.37 20.31
CA PHE A 405 18.28 12.43 19.49
C PHE A 405 17.93 13.67 20.32
N SER A 406 17.66 14.80 19.64
CA SER A 406 17.18 16.04 20.26
C SER A 406 15.81 16.49 19.74
N ASP A 407 15.47 16.18 18.49
CA ASP A 407 14.26 16.62 17.80
C ASP A 407 13.82 15.54 16.77
N PRO A 408 12.65 15.67 16.12
CA PRO A 408 12.33 14.90 14.91
C PRO A 408 13.35 15.11 13.78
N GLY A 409 13.51 14.10 12.92
CA GLY A 409 14.37 14.21 11.74
C GLY A 409 13.77 15.12 10.66
N ALA A 410 14.63 15.77 9.88
CA ALA A 410 14.21 16.75 8.88
C ALA A 410 13.28 16.14 7.82
N LYS A 411 12.18 16.83 7.52
CA LYS A 411 11.14 16.36 6.59
C LYS A 411 11.59 16.20 5.14
N GLY A 412 10.90 15.32 4.41
CA GLY A 412 11.04 15.15 2.97
C GLY A 412 10.09 16.04 2.15
N PRO A 413 10.31 16.16 0.83
CA PRO A 413 9.55 17.05 -0.07
C PRO A 413 8.16 16.54 -0.49
N CYS A 414 7.85 15.26 -0.29
CA CYS A 414 6.56 14.64 -0.63
C CYS A 414 5.68 14.50 0.61
N THR A 415 6.20 13.91 1.70
CA THR A 415 5.46 13.75 2.98
C THR A 415 5.29 15.08 3.72
N ASP A 416 6.17 16.05 3.49
CA ASP A 416 6.20 17.41 4.09
C ASP A 416 6.09 17.46 5.63
N THR A 417 6.38 16.33 6.30
CA THR A 417 6.17 16.11 7.73
C THR A 417 7.49 15.70 8.41
N GLU A 418 7.81 16.30 9.55
CA GLU A 418 9.05 15.97 10.30
C GLU A 418 8.88 14.68 11.10
N GLY A 419 9.97 13.94 11.32
CA GLY A 419 9.93 12.65 12.00
C GLY A 419 9.50 11.46 11.15
N ILE A 420 9.25 11.65 9.85
CA ILE A 420 8.89 10.60 8.89
C ILE A 420 9.51 10.89 7.51
N LEU A 421 9.76 9.83 6.73
CA LEU A 421 10.00 9.86 5.30
C LEU A 421 9.33 8.66 4.63
N SER A 422 8.69 8.86 3.49
CA SER A 422 8.23 7.75 2.63
C SER A 422 9.42 6.94 2.08
N TYR A 423 9.21 5.67 1.75
CA TYR A 423 10.22 4.83 1.09
C TYR A 423 10.72 5.46 -0.21
N ARG A 424 9.83 6.12 -0.96
CA ARG A 424 10.14 7.00 -2.09
C ARG A 424 11.20 8.05 -1.79
N GLU A 425 11.03 8.83 -0.72
CA GLU A 425 11.95 9.89 -0.32
C GLU A 425 13.28 9.33 0.16
N ILE A 426 13.25 8.24 0.92
CA ILE A 426 14.45 7.50 1.37
C ILE A 426 15.27 7.01 0.17
N SER A 427 14.62 6.38 -0.81
CA SER A 427 15.26 5.88 -2.04
C SER A 427 15.81 7.01 -2.91
N GLN A 428 15.10 8.14 -3.02
CA GLN A 428 15.59 9.33 -3.73
C GLN A 428 16.79 9.98 -3.00
N ILE A 429 16.75 10.11 -1.67
CA ILE A 429 17.89 10.59 -0.86
C ILE A 429 19.12 9.70 -1.05
N ARG A 430 18.97 8.37 -1.00
CA ARG A 430 20.08 7.42 -1.25
C ARG A 430 20.68 7.61 -2.64
N LYS A 431 19.84 7.78 -3.66
CA LYS A 431 20.23 7.99 -5.06
C LYS A 431 20.99 9.30 -5.29
N ASP A 432 20.50 10.40 -4.72
CA ASP A 432 21.08 11.73 -4.96
C ASP A 432 22.34 12.01 -4.11
N THR A 433 22.43 11.42 -2.91
CA THR A 433 23.54 11.66 -1.98
C THR A 433 24.62 10.58 -1.96
N GLY A 434 24.32 9.37 -2.47
CA GLY A 434 25.14 8.19 -2.24
C GLY A 434 25.09 7.69 -0.78
N GLY A 435 24.05 8.07 -0.02
CA GLY A 435 23.89 7.78 1.40
C GLY A 435 24.01 6.28 1.72
N THR A 436 24.92 5.95 2.65
CA THR A 436 25.19 4.55 3.04
C THR A 436 24.10 4.03 3.98
N ALA A 437 23.28 3.10 3.48
CA ALA A 437 22.28 2.37 4.25
C ALA A 437 22.92 1.17 4.97
N TYR A 438 23.21 1.34 6.26
CA TYR A 438 23.71 0.28 7.13
C TYR A 438 22.60 -0.74 7.38
N LEU A 439 22.97 -2.02 7.52
CA LEU A 439 22.05 -3.11 7.87
C LEU A 439 22.25 -3.46 9.34
N ASP A 440 21.21 -3.31 10.14
CA ASP A 440 21.13 -4.05 11.40
C ASP A 440 20.54 -5.45 11.10
N LYS A 441 21.30 -6.49 11.47
CA LYS A 441 20.96 -7.88 11.17
C LYS A 441 20.08 -8.53 12.24
N GLU A 442 20.06 -7.97 13.44
CA GLU A 442 19.31 -8.50 14.57
C GLU A 442 17.93 -7.83 14.61
N ALA A 443 17.90 -6.51 14.45
CA ALA A 443 16.66 -5.76 14.27
C ALA A 443 16.04 -5.92 12.86
N GLY A 444 16.76 -6.45 11.88
CA GLY A 444 16.23 -6.72 10.54
C GLY A 444 15.76 -5.46 9.81
N VAL A 445 16.60 -4.43 9.78
CA VAL A 445 16.26 -3.07 9.30
C VAL A 445 17.46 -2.38 8.65
N ARG A 446 17.19 -1.43 7.76
CA ARG A 446 18.18 -0.46 7.29
C ARG A 446 18.16 0.79 8.17
N TYR A 447 19.31 1.44 8.31
CA TYR A 447 19.38 2.80 8.84
C TYR A 447 20.45 3.64 8.14
N MET A 448 20.25 4.95 8.05
CA MET A 448 21.22 5.89 7.48
C MET A 448 21.15 7.27 8.13
N VAL A 449 22.23 8.05 7.97
CA VAL A 449 22.24 9.50 8.23
C VAL A 449 22.05 10.24 6.92
N TYR A 450 21.15 11.22 6.93
CA TYR A 450 20.87 12.16 5.85
C TYR A 450 20.86 13.60 6.40
N ASN A 451 20.85 14.60 5.52
CA ASN A 451 20.84 16.03 5.90
C ASN A 451 21.89 16.45 6.97
N LYS A 452 23.04 15.75 7.04
CA LYS A 452 24.14 15.89 8.03
C LYS A 452 23.84 15.36 9.44
N ASP A 453 22.70 15.68 10.02
CA ASP A 453 22.36 15.34 11.42
C ASP A 453 21.07 14.53 11.58
N SER A 454 20.30 14.32 10.51
CA SER A 454 19.05 13.57 10.55
C SER A 454 19.32 12.08 10.29
N TRP A 455 18.63 11.21 11.01
CA TRP A 455 18.77 9.75 10.99
C TRP A 455 17.42 9.13 10.65
N VAL A 456 17.42 8.04 9.88
CA VAL A 456 16.21 7.28 9.54
C VAL A 456 16.48 5.79 9.63
N ALA A 457 15.55 5.06 10.25
CA ALA A 457 15.44 3.61 10.11
C ALA A 457 14.25 3.28 9.20
N PHE A 458 14.43 2.28 8.34
CA PHE A 458 13.51 1.93 7.26
C PHE A 458 13.77 0.50 6.75
N ASP A 459 12.94 0.03 5.83
CA ASP A 459 13.13 -1.26 5.17
C ASP A 459 13.57 -1.13 3.69
N ASP A 460 14.41 -2.06 3.22
CA ASP A 460 14.67 -2.26 1.80
C ASP A 460 14.48 -3.74 1.42
N ALA A 461 14.60 -4.08 0.13
CA ALA A 461 14.37 -5.44 -0.36
C ALA A 461 15.13 -6.55 0.41
N THR A 462 16.24 -6.21 1.07
CA THR A 462 16.98 -7.16 1.93
C THR A 462 16.22 -7.48 3.21
N THR A 463 15.61 -6.46 3.82
CA THR A 463 14.98 -6.55 5.15
C THR A 463 13.51 -6.88 5.07
N PHE A 464 12.83 -6.50 3.97
CA PHE A 464 11.55 -7.11 3.59
C PHE A 464 11.70 -8.63 3.46
N GLN A 465 12.71 -9.16 2.74
CA GLN A 465 12.94 -10.61 2.69
C GLN A 465 13.18 -11.22 4.08
N MET A 466 13.96 -10.58 4.96
CA MET A 466 14.15 -11.07 6.34
C MET A 466 12.83 -11.14 7.14
N LYS A 467 11.90 -10.20 6.90
CA LYS A 467 10.57 -10.18 7.51
C LYS A 467 9.62 -11.22 6.89
N ILE A 468 9.71 -11.48 5.59
CA ILE A 468 9.00 -12.55 4.87
C ILE A 468 9.44 -13.93 5.39
N ASP A 469 10.76 -14.16 5.45
CA ASP A 469 11.36 -15.39 5.99
C ASP A 469 10.92 -15.63 7.44
N TYR A 470 10.88 -14.57 8.26
CA TYR A 470 10.41 -14.61 9.63
C TYR A 470 8.90 -14.92 9.73
N ALA A 471 8.06 -14.28 8.91
CA ALA A 471 6.61 -14.47 8.91
C ALA A 471 6.23 -15.91 8.50
N ASN A 472 6.87 -16.43 7.45
CA ASN A 472 6.77 -17.83 7.04
C ASN A 472 7.26 -18.79 8.15
N LYS A 473 8.38 -18.46 8.82
CA LYS A 473 8.91 -19.24 9.95
C LYS A 473 7.97 -19.30 11.15
N MET A 474 7.15 -18.27 11.39
CA MET A 474 6.15 -18.26 12.46
C MET A 474 4.79 -18.84 12.03
N GLY A 475 4.59 -19.10 10.74
CA GLY A 475 3.31 -19.62 10.22
C GLY A 475 2.22 -18.56 10.10
N LEU A 476 2.61 -17.27 9.99
CA LEU A 476 1.68 -16.17 9.73
C LEU A 476 0.98 -16.34 8.37
N SER A 477 -0.19 -15.75 8.17
CA SER A 477 -1.03 -16.02 7.00
C SER A 477 -0.99 -14.97 5.88
N GLY A 478 -0.19 -13.91 6.03
CA GLY A 478 -0.04 -12.89 4.99
C GLY A 478 0.90 -11.75 5.36
N LEU A 479 1.04 -10.81 4.42
CA LEU A 479 1.73 -9.54 4.57
C LEU A 479 0.74 -8.39 4.36
N MET A 480 0.84 -7.36 5.19
CA MET A 480 0.10 -6.10 5.06
C MET A 480 1.10 -4.95 4.85
N ILE A 481 0.73 -3.94 4.08
CA ILE A 481 1.59 -2.84 3.71
C ILE A 481 0.92 -1.52 4.09
N TRP A 482 1.61 -0.73 4.92
CA TRP A 482 1.27 0.68 5.20
C TRP A 482 2.34 1.61 4.60
N ALA A 483 2.09 2.35 3.53
CA ALA A 483 0.98 2.25 2.59
C ALA A 483 1.55 2.17 1.15
N ILE A 484 0.81 1.59 0.22
CA ILE A 484 1.34 1.25 -1.12
C ILE A 484 1.75 2.48 -1.93
N ASP A 485 1.14 3.63 -1.64
CA ASP A 485 1.41 4.90 -2.29
C ASP A 485 2.66 5.64 -1.76
N LEU A 486 3.24 5.18 -0.65
CA LEU A 486 4.54 5.65 -0.13
C LEU A 486 5.75 5.00 -0.85
N ASP A 487 5.52 4.00 -1.70
CA ASP A 487 6.55 3.37 -2.56
C ASP A 487 7.05 4.34 -3.65
N ASP A 488 8.18 4.04 -4.29
CA ASP A 488 8.76 4.82 -5.37
C ASP A 488 8.06 4.63 -6.73
N ASN A 489 8.40 5.45 -7.73
CA ASN A 489 7.84 5.39 -9.10
C ASN A 489 8.08 4.05 -9.84
N SER A 490 8.95 3.19 -9.32
CA SER A 490 9.22 1.86 -9.85
C SER A 490 8.58 0.76 -9.03
N LEU A 491 7.83 1.07 -7.96
CA LEU A 491 7.20 0.11 -7.04
C LEU A 491 8.21 -0.88 -6.45
N SER A 492 9.39 -0.39 -6.05
CA SER A 492 10.50 -1.27 -5.67
C SER A 492 10.37 -1.91 -4.28
N ALA A 493 9.61 -1.31 -3.36
CA ALA A 493 9.24 -1.97 -2.12
C ALA A 493 8.18 -3.05 -2.37
N LEU A 494 7.13 -2.74 -3.14
CA LEU A 494 6.07 -3.71 -3.47
C LEU A 494 6.60 -4.89 -4.28
N ARG A 495 7.55 -4.70 -5.21
CA ARG A 495 8.22 -5.81 -5.91
C ARG A 495 9.16 -6.65 -5.04
N ALA A 496 9.51 -6.19 -3.83
CA ALA A 496 10.25 -6.97 -2.85
C ALA A 496 9.33 -7.72 -1.85
N VAL A 497 8.02 -7.44 -1.89
CA VAL A 497 7.00 -8.01 -1.00
C VAL A 497 6.05 -8.94 -1.74
N SER A 498 5.65 -8.60 -2.97
CA SER A 498 4.75 -9.38 -3.81
C SER A 498 5.47 -10.41 -4.67
N ASP A 499 4.95 -11.63 -4.69
CA ASP A 499 5.30 -12.70 -5.63
C ASP A 499 4.09 -12.91 -6.58
N SER A 500 4.31 -12.75 -7.88
CA SER A 500 3.27 -12.90 -8.91
C SER A 500 2.74 -14.33 -9.00
N ASP A 501 3.62 -15.32 -8.87
CA ASP A 501 3.27 -16.74 -8.97
C ASP A 501 2.45 -17.15 -7.73
N ALA A 502 2.85 -16.70 -6.54
CA ALA A 502 2.13 -16.94 -5.29
C ALA A 502 0.73 -16.30 -5.27
N LEU A 503 0.59 -15.08 -5.81
CA LEU A 503 -0.71 -14.39 -5.93
C LEU A 503 -1.61 -15.03 -7.02
N GLY A 504 -1.11 -16.00 -7.79
CA GLY A 504 -1.79 -16.49 -8.99
C GLY A 504 -2.03 -15.40 -10.02
N SER A 505 -1.18 -14.37 -10.01
CA SER A 505 -1.17 -13.25 -10.93
C SER A 505 -0.40 -13.67 -12.17
N SER A 506 -1.12 -14.15 -13.19
CA SER A 506 -0.53 -14.65 -14.43
C SER A 506 0.17 -13.51 -15.17
N ASP A 507 1.48 -13.40 -14.95
CA ASP A 507 2.40 -12.32 -15.36
C ASP A 507 1.69 -11.12 -15.99
N SER A 508 1.19 -10.22 -15.14
CA SER A 508 0.50 -9.01 -15.60
C SER A 508 1.48 -7.93 -16.11
N GLY A 509 2.70 -8.32 -16.49
CA GLY A 509 3.57 -7.49 -17.29
C GLY A 509 2.91 -7.19 -18.64
N TYR A 510 2.79 -5.92 -18.98
CA TYR A 510 2.63 -5.54 -20.38
C TYR A 510 3.93 -5.94 -21.11
N ASN A 511 3.90 -7.02 -21.90
CA ASN A 511 5.01 -7.37 -22.77
C ASN A 511 5.40 -6.16 -23.61
N LEU A 512 6.70 -5.84 -23.65
CA LEU A 512 7.26 -4.81 -24.52
C LEU A 512 7.36 -5.36 -25.95
N VAL A 513 6.21 -5.41 -26.62
CA VAL A 513 6.10 -5.84 -28.02
C VAL A 513 6.84 -4.85 -28.94
N ASP A 514 7.75 -5.35 -29.78
CA ASP A 514 8.51 -4.54 -30.72
C ASP A 514 7.60 -3.99 -31.84
N TYR A 515 7.86 -2.76 -32.30
CA TYR A 515 7.26 -2.23 -33.53
C TYR A 515 7.46 -3.15 -34.76
N ALA A 516 8.50 -3.99 -34.75
CA ALA A 516 8.74 -5.00 -35.78
C ALA A 516 7.75 -6.17 -35.77
N HIS A 517 7.07 -6.43 -34.65
CA HIS A 517 5.97 -7.39 -34.52
C HIS A 517 4.62 -6.71 -34.85
N ILE A 518 4.53 -5.42 -34.53
CA ILE A 518 3.30 -4.62 -34.65
C ILE A 518 3.06 -4.07 -36.05
N PHE A 519 4.09 -3.58 -36.76
CA PHE A 519 3.95 -2.89 -38.04
C PHE A 519 4.75 -3.55 -39.19
N PRO A 520 4.12 -3.79 -40.35
CA PRO A 520 4.79 -4.16 -41.60
C PRO A 520 5.96 -3.22 -41.94
N SER A 521 6.98 -3.75 -42.61
CA SER A 521 8.27 -3.08 -42.81
C SER A 521 8.21 -1.80 -43.66
N ASP A 522 7.18 -1.65 -44.48
CA ASP A 522 6.90 -0.49 -45.34
C ASP A 522 6.19 0.69 -44.63
N ILE A 523 5.46 0.41 -43.54
CA ILE A 523 4.82 1.44 -42.69
C ILE A 523 5.35 1.46 -41.25
N ARG A 524 6.50 0.83 -40.99
CA ARG A 524 7.04 0.74 -39.63
C ARG A 524 7.40 2.13 -39.10
N PRO A 525 6.94 2.52 -37.89
CA PRO A 525 7.42 3.72 -37.22
C PRO A 525 8.94 3.71 -37.07
N GLN A 526 9.58 4.86 -37.23
CA GLN A 526 11.01 4.99 -36.97
C GLN A 526 11.30 4.70 -35.50
N ASN A 527 12.49 4.18 -35.18
CA ASN A 527 12.90 3.92 -33.78
C ASN A 527 13.00 5.20 -32.91
N THR A 528 12.81 6.38 -33.50
CA THR A 528 12.70 7.69 -32.82
C THR A 528 11.26 8.11 -32.52
N THR A 529 10.25 7.38 -32.99
CA THR A 529 8.83 7.64 -32.73
C THR A 529 8.42 7.09 -31.38
N LYS A 530 7.77 7.91 -30.54
CA LYS A 530 7.09 7.43 -29.33
C LYS A 530 5.70 6.89 -29.68
N PRO A 531 5.27 5.73 -29.13
CA PRO A 531 3.92 5.22 -29.32
C PRO A 531 2.92 5.97 -28.43
N VAL A 532 1.68 6.09 -28.91
CA VAL A 532 0.53 6.54 -28.14
C VAL A 532 -0.63 5.58 -28.41
N TYR A 533 -1.17 4.93 -27.38
CA TYR A 533 -2.11 3.81 -27.57
C TYR A 533 -3.24 3.79 -26.54
N GLY A 534 -4.47 3.50 -26.99
CA GLY A 534 -5.54 3.04 -26.13
C GLY A 534 -5.61 1.50 -26.16
N ILE A 535 -5.73 0.87 -24.99
CA ILE A 535 -6.02 -0.57 -24.86
C ILE A 535 -7.35 -0.69 -24.13
N SER A 536 -8.22 -1.59 -24.57
CA SER A 536 -9.54 -1.81 -23.95
C SER A 536 -9.89 -3.29 -24.01
N THR A 537 -9.97 -3.94 -22.85
CA THR A 537 -10.17 -5.39 -22.74
C THR A 537 -11.64 -5.76 -22.61
N PHE A 538 -12.11 -6.77 -23.35
CA PHE A 538 -13.50 -7.23 -23.30
C PHE A 538 -13.58 -8.76 -23.47
N GLY A 539 -13.90 -9.47 -22.39
CA GLY A 539 -14.08 -10.92 -22.38
C GLY A 539 -14.60 -11.41 -21.03
N SER A 540 -15.17 -12.62 -21.00
CA SER A 540 -15.68 -13.22 -19.78
C SER A 540 -14.55 -13.74 -18.86
N ALA A 541 -14.75 -13.59 -17.55
CA ALA A 541 -13.98 -14.21 -16.47
C ALA A 541 -12.46 -13.89 -16.38
N GLY A 542 -12.14 -12.73 -15.80
CA GLY A 542 -10.98 -12.61 -14.88
C GLY A 542 -9.57 -12.46 -15.48
N SER A 543 -9.36 -12.73 -16.77
CA SER A 543 -8.03 -12.62 -17.41
C SER A 543 -7.77 -11.21 -17.94
N LEU A 544 -6.84 -10.46 -17.32
CA LEU A 544 -6.22 -9.29 -17.97
C LEU A 544 -5.27 -9.68 -19.10
N ALA A 545 -4.73 -10.90 -19.10
CA ALA A 545 -3.79 -11.33 -20.12
C ALA A 545 -4.51 -11.43 -21.49
N PRO A 546 -4.06 -10.71 -22.54
CA PRO A 546 -4.65 -10.79 -23.89
C PRO A 546 -4.37 -12.14 -24.59
N ASN A 547 -3.53 -12.98 -23.98
CA ASN A 547 -3.40 -14.40 -24.33
C ASN A 547 -4.48 -15.29 -23.73
N GLY A 548 -5.12 -14.89 -22.62
CA GLY A 548 -6.07 -15.71 -21.86
C GLY A 548 -7.54 -15.29 -22.01
N GLY A 549 -7.82 -14.10 -22.54
CA GLY A 549 -9.17 -13.54 -22.67
C GLY A 549 -9.30 -12.56 -23.84
N GLY A 550 -10.50 -12.00 -23.99
CA GLY A 550 -10.81 -11.09 -25.10
C GLY A 550 -10.26 -9.67 -24.90
N PHE A 551 -9.71 -9.10 -25.98
CA PHE A 551 -9.07 -7.78 -25.98
C PHE A 551 -9.36 -6.98 -27.25
N GLY A 552 -9.18 -5.66 -27.17
CA GLY A 552 -8.97 -4.77 -28.31
C GLY A 552 -7.93 -3.69 -27.99
N PHE A 553 -7.26 -3.16 -29.00
CA PHE A 553 -6.38 -2.00 -28.85
C PHE A 553 -6.29 -1.15 -30.12
N LEU A 554 -6.07 0.16 -29.92
CA LEU A 554 -5.78 1.15 -30.95
C LEU A 554 -4.43 1.81 -30.64
N LEU A 555 -3.42 1.50 -31.44
CA LEU A 555 -2.09 2.10 -31.37
C LEU A 555 -1.89 3.09 -32.50
N LEU A 556 -1.52 4.32 -32.14
CA LEU A 556 -1.10 5.40 -33.02
C LEU A 556 0.39 5.67 -32.80
N ALA A 557 1.17 5.63 -33.88
CA ALA A 557 2.60 5.88 -33.84
C ALA A 557 2.98 6.88 -34.94
N GLY A 558 3.60 7.99 -34.57
CA GLY A 558 4.02 9.03 -35.52
C GLY A 558 5.13 9.91 -34.95
N GLU A 559 5.52 10.92 -35.71
CA GLU A 559 6.47 11.93 -35.23
C GLU A 559 5.81 12.78 -34.12
N SER A 560 6.58 13.34 -33.18
CA SER A 560 6.05 14.01 -31.98
C SER A 560 5.14 15.21 -32.23
N HIS A 561 5.31 15.87 -33.39
CA HIS A 561 4.44 16.93 -33.88
C HIS A 561 3.19 16.42 -34.62
N ALA A 562 3.06 15.11 -34.85
CA ALA A 562 1.98 14.47 -35.59
C ALA A 562 1.06 13.62 -34.70
N VAL A 563 1.65 12.88 -33.77
CA VAL A 563 0.95 12.16 -32.70
C VAL A 563 1.57 12.60 -31.38
N SER A 564 0.72 13.07 -30.48
CA SER A 564 1.08 13.46 -29.12
C SER A 564 0.09 12.87 -28.14
N ARG A 565 0.33 13.06 -26.84
CA ARG A 565 -0.49 12.53 -25.75
C ARG A 565 -0.75 13.63 -24.73
N LEU A 566 -1.97 13.73 -24.23
CA LEU A 566 -2.36 14.65 -23.16
C LEU A 566 -2.72 13.91 -21.86
N ARG A 567 -2.50 12.59 -21.83
CA ARG A 567 -2.63 11.70 -20.68
C ARG A 567 -1.27 11.50 -19.99
N ARG A 568 -1.26 11.44 -18.67
CA ARG A 568 -0.10 10.98 -17.85
C ARG A 568 0.09 9.48 -18.07
N ARG A 569 1.34 9.01 -18.07
CA ARG A 569 1.70 7.58 -18.02
C ARG A 569 3.00 7.42 -17.24
N ASP A 570 3.20 6.23 -16.69
CA ASP A 570 4.33 5.83 -15.85
C ASP A 570 5.67 6.39 -16.32
N ASN A 571 6.41 7.00 -15.38
CA ASN A 571 7.76 7.55 -15.57
C ASN A 571 7.90 8.70 -16.59
N GLU A 572 6.82 9.29 -17.12
CA GLU A 572 6.88 10.52 -17.93
C GLU A 572 5.95 11.63 -17.41
N PRO A 573 6.31 12.93 -17.55
CA PRO A 573 5.54 14.04 -17.00
C PRO A 573 4.14 14.20 -17.60
N GLU A 574 3.23 14.77 -16.79
CA GLU A 574 1.86 15.18 -17.16
C GLU A 574 1.90 16.31 -18.20
N PRO A 575 1.47 16.09 -19.48
CA PRO A 575 1.65 17.10 -20.53
C PRO A 575 0.69 18.29 -20.40
N PHE A 576 -0.59 18.05 -20.09
CA PHE A 576 -1.55 19.09 -19.71
C PHE A 576 -2.47 18.61 -18.60
N HIS A 577 -2.64 19.44 -17.58
CA HIS A 577 -3.73 19.31 -16.64
C HIS A 577 -4.96 20.06 -17.16
N PHE A 578 -6.08 19.34 -17.32
CA PHE A 578 -7.35 19.91 -17.76
C PHE A 578 -8.06 20.58 -16.57
N LEU A 579 -8.37 21.87 -16.69
CA LEU A 579 -9.06 22.67 -15.67
C LEU A 579 -10.58 22.59 -15.78
N ASP A 580 -11.06 22.34 -17.01
CA ASP A 580 -12.43 22.01 -17.35
C ASP A 580 -12.44 21.23 -18.67
N CYS A 581 -13.57 20.58 -18.95
CA CYS A 581 -13.86 19.95 -20.22
C CYS A 581 -15.33 20.22 -20.60
N PRO A 582 -15.67 20.48 -21.88
CA PRO A 582 -17.06 20.58 -22.29
C PRO A 582 -17.81 19.25 -22.11
N SER A 583 -19.09 19.32 -21.77
CA SER A 583 -19.97 18.14 -21.73
C SER A 583 -20.22 17.56 -23.13
N ASN A 584 -20.38 16.23 -23.21
CA ASN A 584 -20.69 15.49 -24.44
C ASN A 584 -19.71 15.73 -25.60
N VAL A 585 -18.40 15.78 -25.32
CA VAL A 585 -17.37 15.94 -26.35
C VAL A 585 -17.34 14.79 -27.37
N THR A 586 -17.53 13.55 -26.92
CA THR A 586 -17.49 12.35 -27.79
C THR A 586 -18.79 12.10 -28.55
N GLY A 587 -19.92 12.61 -28.07
CA GLY A 587 -21.24 12.52 -28.71
C GLY A 587 -21.62 13.74 -29.55
N ALA A 588 -20.65 14.56 -29.94
CA ALA A 588 -20.83 15.73 -30.81
C ALA A 588 -20.50 15.38 -32.28
N PRO A 589 -20.97 16.16 -33.27
CA PRO A 589 -20.53 16.02 -34.66
C PRO A 589 -19.01 16.17 -34.76
N LYS A 590 -18.34 15.35 -35.59
CA LYS A 590 -16.87 15.30 -35.65
C LYS A 590 -16.19 16.64 -35.93
N ASP A 591 -16.88 17.54 -36.65
CA ASP A 591 -16.43 18.89 -37.03
C ASP A 591 -16.66 19.95 -35.93
N GLN A 592 -17.29 19.58 -34.81
CA GLN A 592 -17.54 20.50 -33.71
C GLN A 592 -16.25 20.80 -32.95
N ILE A 593 -15.79 22.04 -33.00
CA ILE A 593 -14.62 22.50 -32.26
C ILE A 593 -15.00 22.72 -30.78
N HIS A 594 -14.55 21.82 -29.93
CA HIS A 594 -14.61 21.93 -28.49
C HIS A 594 -13.53 22.88 -27.96
N THR A 595 -13.63 23.31 -26.70
CA THR A 595 -12.64 24.16 -26.06
C THR A 595 -12.57 23.83 -24.57
N ALA A 596 -11.44 23.30 -24.13
CA ALA A 596 -11.12 23.04 -22.73
C ALA A 596 -10.02 24.00 -22.27
N ARG A 597 -10.01 24.40 -21.01
CA ARG A 597 -8.89 25.16 -20.45
C ARG A 597 -7.85 24.20 -19.87
N VAL A 598 -6.60 24.37 -20.26
CA VAL A 598 -5.47 23.53 -19.82
C VAL A 598 -4.35 24.37 -19.20
N VAL A 599 -3.52 23.73 -18.38
CA VAL A 599 -2.31 24.32 -17.81
C VAL A 599 -1.21 23.27 -17.68
N CYS A 600 0.05 23.65 -17.82
CA CYS A 600 1.20 22.81 -17.47
C CYS A 600 1.44 22.88 -15.96
N LEU A 601 1.64 21.72 -15.34
CA LEU A 601 2.02 21.57 -13.93
C LEU A 601 3.40 20.89 -13.76
N SER A 602 4.11 20.64 -14.87
CA SER A 602 5.46 20.08 -14.90
C SER A 602 6.51 21.17 -15.09
N ASP A 603 7.70 20.97 -14.54
CA ASP A 603 8.88 21.78 -14.89
C ASP A 603 9.33 21.56 -16.34
N ASP A 604 8.97 20.42 -16.97
CA ASP A 604 9.18 20.20 -18.40
C ASP A 604 8.12 20.93 -19.26
N LEU A 605 8.29 22.24 -19.36
CA LEU A 605 7.52 23.11 -20.25
C LEU A 605 7.63 22.67 -21.73
N ASN A 606 8.74 22.03 -22.14
CA ASN A 606 8.89 21.57 -23.53
C ASN A 606 8.04 20.33 -23.79
N GLY A 607 7.99 19.38 -22.85
CA GLY A 607 7.07 18.23 -22.87
C GLY A 607 5.61 18.68 -22.85
N CYS A 608 5.23 19.60 -21.96
CA CYS A 608 3.89 20.17 -21.94
C CYS A 608 3.47 20.79 -23.27
N PHE A 609 4.35 21.56 -23.91
CA PHE A 609 4.08 22.21 -25.20
C PHE A 609 4.56 21.40 -26.41
N GLN A 610 4.78 20.08 -26.28
CA GLN A 610 5.19 19.22 -27.39
C GLN A 610 4.15 19.21 -28.53
N VAL A 611 2.86 19.31 -28.20
CA VAL A 611 1.77 19.46 -29.18
C VAL A 611 1.88 20.77 -30.02
N MET A 612 2.69 21.74 -29.60
CA MET A 612 3.01 22.95 -30.38
C MET A 612 4.19 22.77 -31.33
N GLU A 613 4.91 21.65 -31.30
CA GLU A 613 6.02 21.36 -32.20
C GLU A 613 5.52 21.44 -33.66
N ARG A 614 6.18 22.25 -34.50
CA ARG A 614 5.75 22.57 -35.88
C ARG A 614 4.29 23.06 -36.01
N GLY A 615 3.68 23.57 -34.94
CA GLY A 615 2.30 24.08 -34.89
C GLY A 615 1.27 23.03 -34.47
N VAL A 616 0.21 23.47 -33.79
CA VAL A 616 -0.79 22.61 -33.12
C VAL A 616 -1.82 21.98 -34.07
N GLU A 617 -2.16 22.70 -35.15
CA GLU A 617 -3.30 22.36 -36.00
C GLU A 617 -3.08 21.05 -36.77
N GLY A 618 -3.98 20.09 -36.57
CA GLY A 618 -3.94 18.78 -37.23
C GLY A 618 -3.10 17.72 -36.50
N THR A 619 -2.49 18.03 -35.36
CA THR A 619 -1.83 17.03 -34.51
C THR A 619 -2.87 16.10 -33.87
N ILE A 620 -2.67 14.79 -33.92
CA ILE A 620 -3.53 13.82 -33.24
C ILE A 620 -3.09 13.72 -31.78
N VAL A 621 -4.04 13.74 -30.84
CA VAL A 621 -3.79 13.66 -29.40
C VAL A 621 -4.58 12.53 -28.76
N GLU A 622 -3.93 11.70 -27.95
CA GLU A 622 -4.62 10.96 -26.88
C GLU A 622 -5.16 11.98 -25.86
N MET A 623 -6.45 11.89 -25.55
CA MET A 623 -7.12 12.79 -24.62
C MET A 623 -6.89 12.41 -23.15
N SER A 624 -7.05 13.37 -22.26
CA SER A 624 -6.97 13.15 -20.81
C SER A 624 -8.24 12.49 -20.28
N ASP A 625 -8.07 11.60 -19.30
CA ASP A 625 -9.16 10.88 -18.62
C ASP A 625 -10.18 11.83 -17.95
N ASN A 626 -9.71 13.01 -17.53
CA ASN A 626 -10.54 14.08 -16.97
C ASN A 626 -11.32 14.89 -18.03
N CYS A 627 -11.35 14.45 -19.29
CA CYS A 627 -12.07 15.14 -20.36
C CYS A 627 -12.71 14.19 -21.40
N ALA A 628 -11.96 13.24 -21.94
CA ALA A 628 -12.46 12.27 -22.91
C ALA A 628 -11.63 10.96 -22.83
N PRO A 629 -11.82 10.16 -21.77
CA PRO A 629 -11.03 8.95 -21.52
C PRO A 629 -11.05 8.00 -22.71
N ASP A 630 -9.91 7.36 -22.95
CA ASP A 630 -9.68 6.35 -24.00
C ASP A 630 -10.05 6.80 -25.43
N THR A 631 -10.05 8.10 -25.69
CA THR A 631 -10.28 8.66 -27.04
C THR A 631 -9.07 9.39 -27.62
N PHE A 632 -9.06 9.47 -28.95
CA PHE A 632 -8.15 10.31 -29.70
C PHE A 632 -8.91 11.45 -30.36
N ALA A 633 -8.40 12.67 -30.23
CA ALA A 633 -8.94 13.87 -30.86
C ALA A 633 -7.89 14.51 -31.78
N ARG A 634 -8.33 15.45 -32.62
CA ARG A 634 -7.48 16.33 -33.42
C ARG A 634 -7.32 17.65 -32.69
N ALA A 635 -6.08 18.05 -32.41
CA ALA A 635 -5.76 19.37 -31.92
C ALA A 635 -5.99 20.43 -33.02
N VAL A 636 -6.73 21.48 -32.69
CA VAL A 636 -7.10 22.58 -33.61
C VAL A 636 -6.31 23.84 -33.27
N SER A 637 -6.22 24.21 -32.00
CA SER A 637 -5.34 25.31 -31.57
C SER A 637 -5.11 25.32 -30.06
N LEU A 638 -3.94 25.79 -29.64
CA LEU A 638 -3.65 26.13 -28.24
C LEU A 638 -3.34 27.64 -28.16
N LYS A 639 -4.11 28.40 -27.39
CA LYS A 639 -3.97 29.87 -27.28
C LYS A 639 -4.12 30.33 -25.83
N PRO A 640 -3.39 31.35 -25.34
CA PRO A 640 -3.55 31.83 -23.97
C PRO A 640 -5.01 32.24 -23.68
N SER A 641 -5.60 31.64 -22.65
CA SER A 641 -7.01 31.85 -22.32
C SER A 641 -7.26 33.29 -21.87
N GLN A 642 -8.43 33.83 -22.19
CA GLN A 642 -8.90 35.06 -21.54
C GLN A 642 -9.22 34.81 -20.06
N ASN A 643 -9.58 33.57 -19.69
CA ASN A 643 -9.90 33.18 -18.33
C ASN A 643 -8.72 32.46 -17.65
N GLN A 644 -7.79 33.25 -17.11
CA GLN A 644 -6.65 32.77 -16.31
C GLN A 644 -7.03 32.28 -14.90
N VAL A 645 -8.32 32.15 -14.56
CA VAL A 645 -8.75 31.68 -13.22
C VAL A 645 -8.58 30.16 -13.11
N VAL A 646 -7.54 29.76 -12.38
CA VAL A 646 -7.31 28.41 -11.85
C VAL A 646 -7.98 28.23 -10.48
N SER A 647 -8.38 26.99 -10.14
CA SER A 647 -8.95 26.67 -8.81
C SER A 647 -7.95 26.90 -7.67
N ALA A 648 -8.40 26.84 -6.42
CA ALA A 648 -7.51 26.93 -5.26
C ALA A 648 -6.55 25.72 -5.17
N LYS A 649 -7.05 24.49 -5.42
CA LYS A 649 -6.24 23.26 -5.46
C LYS A 649 -5.14 23.35 -6.53
N ILE A 650 -5.47 23.77 -7.75
CA ILE A 650 -4.47 23.89 -8.83
C ILE A 650 -3.46 25.02 -8.57
N ARG A 651 -3.85 26.11 -7.90
CA ARG A 651 -2.89 27.15 -7.48
C ARG A 651 -1.85 26.67 -6.47
N LYS A 652 -2.16 25.69 -5.61
CA LYS A 652 -1.17 25.07 -4.70
C LYS A 652 -0.12 24.26 -5.47
N ARG A 653 -0.50 23.60 -6.58
CA ARG A 653 0.40 22.83 -7.47
C ARG A 653 1.32 23.71 -8.34
N ASN A 654 1.60 24.95 -7.93
CA ASN A 654 2.48 25.94 -8.59
C ASN A 654 2.51 25.88 -10.13
N PRO A 655 1.42 26.23 -10.83
CA PRO A 655 1.33 26.03 -12.28
C PRO A 655 2.43 26.75 -13.05
N THR A 656 3.19 25.98 -13.83
CA THR A 656 4.41 26.45 -14.51
C THR A 656 4.11 27.24 -15.78
N SER A 657 2.88 27.12 -16.31
CA SER A 657 2.39 27.92 -17.44
C SER A 657 1.20 28.82 -17.10
N LYS A 658 0.90 29.75 -18.01
CA LYS A 658 -0.42 30.39 -18.11
C LYS A 658 -1.50 29.35 -18.41
N VAL A 659 -2.77 29.71 -18.21
CA VAL A 659 -3.91 28.94 -18.71
C VAL A 659 -4.03 29.13 -20.22
N TYR A 660 -4.28 28.05 -20.96
CA TYR A 660 -4.53 28.07 -22.40
C TYR A 660 -5.92 27.51 -22.71
N ASP A 661 -6.61 28.13 -23.66
CA ASP A 661 -7.75 27.52 -24.34
C ASP A 661 -7.18 26.49 -25.34
N PHE A 662 -7.31 25.20 -25.01
CA PHE A 662 -7.04 24.09 -25.91
C PHE A 662 -8.31 23.77 -26.70
N LYS A 663 -8.22 23.86 -28.03
CA LYS A 663 -9.31 23.55 -28.96
C LYS A 663 -9.01 22.27 -29.70
N PHE A 664 -10.01 21.40 -29.75
CA PHE A 664 -9.94 20.09 -30.38
C PHE A 664 -11.28 19.74 -31.03
N ASP A 665 -11.24 18.85 -32.02
CA ASP A 665 -12.40 18.20 -32.62
C ASP A 665 -12.08 16.73 -32.92
N TYR A 666 -13.00 15.98 -33.51
CA TYR A 666 -12.80 14.57 -33.86
C TYR A 666 -12.69 14.35 -35.38
N ASN A 667 -12.47 15.41 -36.16
CA ASN A 667 -12.36 15.30 -37.62
C ASN A 667 -10.93 14.94 -38.06
N MET A 668 -10.61 13.66 -37.97
CA MET A 668 -9.33 13.10 -38.41
C MET A 668 -9.04 13.27 -39.91
N ASP A 669 -10.01 13.62 -40.78
CA ASP A 669 -9.76 13.89 -42.21
C ASP A 669 -8.89 15.14 -42.44
N LEU A 670 -8.85 16.01 -41.42
CA LEU A 670 -8.10 17.27 -41.37
C LEU A 670 -6.86 17.16 -40.46
N SER A 671 -6.38 15.95 -40.19
CA SER A 671 -5.06 15.72 -39.56
C SER A 671 -3.93 16.27 -40.45
N ARG A 672 -2.80 16.61 -39.83
CA ARG A 672 -1.65 17.21 -40.52
C ARG A 672 -1.01 16.23 -41.51
N ARG A 673 -0.38 16.76 -42.57
CA ARG A 673 0.19 15.99 -43.69
C ARG A 673 1.63 16.36 -44.04
N ASP A 674 2.28 17.13 -43.18
CA ASP A 674 3.67 17.60 -43.30
C ASP A 674 4.67 16.74 -42.49
N THR A 675 4.26 15.52 -42.15
CA THR A 675 5.05 14.51 -41.43
C THR A 675 6.09 13.89 -42.37
N THR A 676 7.29 13.62 -41.88
CA THR A 676 8.38 13.05 -42.69
C THR A 676 8.21 11.54 -42.89
N ASN A 677 7.66 10.88 -41.88
CA ASN A 677 7.21 9.50 -41.88
C ASN A 677 5.68 9.48 -41.68
N HIS A 678 4.98 8.46 -42.18
CA HIS A 678 3.52 8.39 -42.06
C HIS A 678 3.07 8.13 -40.62
N THR A 679 2.02 8.81 -40.15
CA THR A 679 1.31 8.39 -38.94
C THR A 679 0.71 7.01 -39.18
N SER A 680 1.17 6.05 -38.38
CA SER A 680 0.85 4.63 -38.49
C SER A 680 -0.19 4.25 -37.46
N VAL A 681 -1.15 3.41 -37.86
CA VAL A 681 -2.28 3.00 -37.01
C VAL A 681 -2.40 1.48 -37.04
N ARG A 682 -2.40 0.83 -35.88
CA ARG A 682 -2.86 -0.56 -35.73
C ARG A 682 -4.10 -0.57 -34.85
N LEU A 683 -5.19 -1.11 -35.38
CA LEU A 683 -6.37 -1.52 -34.63
C LEU A 683 -6.38 -3.05 -34.64
N ASP A 684 -6.52 -3.64 -33.47
CA ASP A 684 -6.57 -5.10 -33.31
C ASP A 684 -7.65 -5.46 -32.29
N TYR A 685 -8.30 -6.60 -32.47
CA TYR A 685 -9.19 -7.18 -31.46
C TYR A 685 -9.31 -8.69 -31.66
N SER A 686 -9.41 -9.42 -30.56
CA SER A 686 -9.55 -10.88 -30.60
C SER A 686 -10.11 -11.41 -29.29
N ASN A 687 -10.90 -12.47 -29.38
CA ASN A 687 -11.32 -13.32 -28.26
C ASN A 687 -10.73 -14.74 -28.35
N VAL A 688 -9.73 -14.94 -29.21
CA VAL A 688 -9.08 -16.24 -29.43
C VAL A 688 -7.87 -16.38 -28.51
N GLN A 689 -7.88 -17.40 -27.65
CA GLN A 689 -6.79 -17.69 -26.72
C GLN A 689 -5.46 -17.87 -27.47
N GLY A 690 -4.39 -17.24 -26.96
CA GLY A 690 -3.06 -17.23 -27.56
C GLY A 690 -2.94 -16.40 -28.85
N TYR A 691 -3.96 -15.65 -29.29
CA TYR A 691 -3.85 -14.77 -30.46
C TYR A 691 -2.74 -13.72 -30.26
N TRP A 692 -2.58 -13.17 -29.05
CA TRP A 692 -1.55 -12.17 -28.77
C TRP A 692 -0.14 -12.72 -29.03
N ASP A 693 0.26 -13.85 -28.44
CA ASP A 693 1.54 -14.54 -28.70
C ASP A 693 1.75 -14.98 -30.16
N LYS A 694 0.67 -15.12 -30.94
CA LYS A 694 0.72 -15.67 -32.31
C LYS A 694 0.60 -14.64 -33.42
N ILE A 695 0.10 -13.44 -33.13
CA ILE A 695 -0.29 -12.41 -34.11
C ILE A 695 0.14 -11.00 -33.69
N VAL A 696 0.29 -10.72 -32.39
CA VAL A 696 0.66 -9.40 -31.86
C VAL A 696 2.12 -9.36 -31.42
N ASP A 697 2.56 -10.36 -30.63
CA ASP A 697 3.92 -10.47 -30.08
C ASP A 697 4.81 -11.49 -30.81
N SER A 698 4.31 -12.02 -31.93
CA SER A 698 5.09 -12.84 -32.86
C SER A 698 5.96 -11.97 -33.79
N PRO A 699 7.20 -12.38 -34.14
CA PRO A 699 7.97 -11.75 -35.21
C PRO A 699 7.15 -11.53 -36.49
N GLY A 700 7.18 -10.31 -37.02
CA GLY A 700 6.38 -9.91 -38.17
C GLY A 700 6.64 -10.79 -39.39
N ILE A 701 5.55 -11.22 -40.04
CA ILE A 701 5.61 -12.05 -41.24
C ILE A 701 5.80 -11.14 -42.46
N ASP A 702 7.01 -11.13 -43.04
CA ASP A 702 7.24 -10.53 -44.37
C ASP A 702 6.51 -11.33 -45.46
N GLU A 703 5.91 -10.65 -46.45
CA GLU A 703 5.21 -11.31 -47.58
C GLU A 703 6.13 -12.27 -48.39
N ASP A 704 7.44 -12.03 -48.36
CA ASP A 704 8.48 -12.79 -49.05
C ASP A 704 8.86 -14.12 -48.36
N ASP A 705 8.35 -14.46 -47.16
CA ASP A 705 8.66 -15.74 -46.49
C ASP A 705 8.19 -16.98 -47.30
N GLY A 706 7.23 -16.76 -48.21
CA GLY A 706 6.72 -17.76 -49.14
C GLY A 706 5.84 -18.85 -48.55
N SER A 707 5.57 -18.82 -47.23
CA SER A 707 4.81 -19.83 -46.49
C SER A 707 3.31 -19.81 -46.84
N LYS A 708 2.60 -20.86 -46.41
CA LYS A 708 1.17 -21.00 -46.68
C LYS A 708 0.34 -20.23 -45.65
N GLU A 709 0.87 -20.21 -44.43
CA GLU A 709 0.40 -19.53 -43.24
C GLU A 709 0.46 -18.02 -43.44
N ALA A 710 1.59 -17.46 -43.90
CA ALA A 710 1.74 -16.05 -44.26
C ALA A 710 0.66 -15.59 -45.24
N ARG A 711 0.49 -16.31 -46.36
CA ARG A 711 -0.52 -16.02 -47.39
C ARG A 711 -1.98 -16.19 -46.93
N SER A 712 -2.20 -16.73 -45.72
CA SER A 712 -3.51 -16.79 -45.07
C SER A 712 -3.75 -15.63 -44.09
N LEU A 713 -2.67 -15.13 -43.46
CA LEU A 713 -2.70 -14.03 -42.48
C LEU A 713 -2.64 -12.65 -43.16
N VAL A 714 -1.75 -12.47 -44.15
CA VAL A 714 -1.65 -11.25 -45.00
C VAL A 714 -2.99 -10.90 -45.67
N LYS A 715 -3.86 -11.89 -45.89
CA LYS A 715 -5.22 -11.69 -46.43
C LYS A 715 -6.22 -11.06 -45.45
N ARG A 716 -5.85 -10.84 -44.19
CA ARG A 716 -6.72 -10.25 -43.16
C ARG A 716 -6.30 -8.80 -42.88
N PHE A 717 -6.81 -7.91 -43.73
CA PHE A 717 -6.78 -6.45 -43.60
C PHE A 717 -5.40 -5.80 -43.44
N TYR A 718 -4.66 -5.74 -44.55
CA TYR A 718 -3.64 -4.71 -44.77
C TYR A 718 -4.05 -3.77 -45.93
N SER A 719 -3.69 -2.48 -45.85
CA SER A 719 -3.99 -1.47 -46.88
C SER A 719 -2.97 -0.34 -46.81
N SER A 720 -2.06 -0.28 -47.78
CA SER A 720 -0.92 0.64 -47.80
C SER A 720 -1.25 2.08 -48.26
N SER A 721 -2.52 2.40 -48.57
CA SER A 721 -2.93 3.78 -48.81
C SER A 721 -4.27 4.15 -48.16
N ASN A 722 -4.33 5.39 -47.65
CA ASN A 722 -5.55 6.02 -47.13
C ASN A 722 -6.62 6.19 -48.24
N SER A 723 -6.19 6.29 -49.50
CA SER A 723 -7.07 6.31 -50.68
C SER A 723 -7.75 4.97 -50.95
N ASP A 724 -7.08 3.83 -50.75
CA ASP A 724 -7.68 2.50 -50.99
C ASP A 724 -8.63 2.12 -49.84
N TRP A 725 -8.27 2.50 -48.61
CA TRP A 725 -9.18 2.44 -47.47
C TRP A 725 -10.43 3.29 -47.74
N ARG A 726 -10.26 4.58 -48.10
CA ARG A 726 -11.36 5.48 -48.50
C ARG A 726 -12.05 5.10 -49.80
N SER A 727 -11.51 4.22 -50.64
CA SER A 727 -12.21 3.71 -51.82
C SER A 727 -13.22 2.64 -51.43
N ASN A 728 -12.84 1.73 -50.53
CA ASN A 728 -13.73 0.69 -50.02
C ASN A 728 -14.73 1.25 -48.98
N TYR A 729 -14.38 2.32 -48.27
CA TYR A 729 -15.29 3.13 -47.45
C TYR A 729 -16.01 4.26 -48.22
N GLY A 730 -15.78 4.38 -49.54
CA GLY A 730 -16.05 5.62 -50.29
C GLY A 730 -17.48 5.82 -50.76
N THR A 731 -18.25 4.74 -50.92
CA THR A 731 -19.64 4.80 -51.41
C THR A 731 -20.64 4.97 -50.27
N SER A 732 -20.54 6.11 -49.58
CA SER A 732 -21.63 6.77 -48.86
C SER A 732 -22.60 5.87 -48.06
N ASN A 733 -22.07 5.05 -47.14
CA ASN A 733 -22.79 4.58 -45.94
C ASN A 733 -21.81 3.87 -44.98
N THR A 734 -21.47 4.52 -43.87
CA THR A 734 -20.59 3.94 -42.83
C THR A 734 -21.38 3.14 -41.81
N HIS A 735 -22.14 2.16 -42.28
CA HIS A 735 -22.87 1.20 -41.46
C HIS A 735 -22.58 -0.22 -41.95
N PHE A 736 -22.16 -1.10 -41.05
CA PHE A 736 -22.09 -2.54 -41.32
C PHE A 736 -23.52 -3.11 -41.40
N GLN A 737 -23.82 -3.87 -42.45
CA GLN A 737 -24.90 -4.85 -42.44
C GLN A 737 -24.40 -6.20 -42.94
N TYR A 738 -25.07 -7.25 -42.48
CA TYR A 738 -24.74 -8.66 -42.69
C TYR A 738 -26.00 -9.35 -43.23
N GLU A 739 -25.93 -10.01 -44.38
CA GLU A 739 -27.10 -10.67 -44.97
C GLU A 739 -27.32 -12.09 -44.44
N ASN A 740 -28.57 -12.37 -44.06
CA ASN A 740 -29.02 -13.62 -43.44
C ASN A 740 -28.82 -14.89 -44.29
N THR A 741 -28.52 -14.76 -45.58
CA THR A 741 -28.36 -15.89 -46.52
C THR A 741 -27.14 -16.76 -46.23
N ASN A 742 -26.18 -16.27 -45.43
CA ASN A 742 -24.96 -16.99 -45.04
C ASN A 742 -24.97 -17.48 -43.58
N ALA A 743 -26.06 -17.28 -42.82
CA ALA A 743 -26.14 -17.67 -41.42
C ALA A 743 -26.49 -19.16 -41.25
N ILE A 744 -25.67 -19.90 -40.49
CA ILE A 744 -25.90 -21.31 -40.16
C ILE A 744 -26.88 -21.39 -38.96
N PRO A 745 -27.96 -22.18 -39.01
CA PRO A 745 -29.01 -22.15 -38.00
C PRO A 745 -28.68 -22.99 -36.75
N VAL A 746 -28.49 -22.31 -35.60
CA VAL A 746 -28.41 -22.92 -34.25
C VAL A 746 -29.79 -22.92 -33.59
N LYS A 747 -30.07 -23.87 -32.68
CA LYS A 747 -31.40 -24.08 -32.08
C LYS A 747 -31.36 -24.26 -30.56
N GLN A 748 -32.03 -23.36 -29.83
CA GLN A 748 -32.47 -23.49 -28.43
C GLN A 748 -31.35 -23.62 -27.36
N ASP A 749 -31.49 -23.10 -26.15
CA ASP A 749 -32.39 -22.06 -25.62
C ASP A 749 -31.67 -21.37 -24.45
N LEU A 750 -31.80 -20.05 -24.26
CA LEU A 750 -31.04 -19.29 -23.26
C LEU A 750 -31.97 -18.48 -22.36
N SER A 751 -32.41 -19.11 -21.28
CA SER A 751 -33.29 -18.49 -20.28
C SER A 751 -32.51 -17.60 -19.30
N GLU A 752 -32.57 -16.29 -19.57
CA GLU A 752 -32.28 -15.16 -18.67
C GLU A 752 -30.80 -14.77 -18.41
N LEU A 753 -30.41 -13.49 -18.47
CA LEU A 753 -31.11 -12.28 -18.98
C LEU A 753 -30.09 -11.19 -19.39
N VAL A 754 -30.39 -10.42 -20.45
CA VAL A 754 -29.49 -9.45 -21.11
C VAL A 754 -30.21 -8.11 -21.37
N TRP A 755 -29.61 -6.98 -20.97
CA TRP A 755 -30.17 -5.61 -21.10
C TRP A 755 -29.03 -4.58 -21.29
N TYR A 756 -29.15 -3.41 -21.95
CA TYR A 756 -30.17 -2.73 -22.81
C TYR A 756 -29.59 -1.33 -23.22
N GLN A 757 -30.09 -0.48 -24.12
CA GLN A 757 -30.96 -0.50 -25.33
C GLN A 757 -30.67 0.86 -26.10
N LYS A 758 -31.27 1.30 -27.22
CA LYS A 758 -32.63 1.09 -27.73
C LYS A 758 -32.80 1.38 -29.24
N ALA A 759 -32.87 0.38 -30.11
CA ALA A 759 -33.21 0.60 -31.53
C ALA A 759 -34.70 0.97 -31.77
N LYS A 760 -34.95 1.93 -32.69
CA LYS A 760 -36.08 2.09 -33.64
C LYS A 760 -36.01 3.45 -34.33
N GLU A 761 -36.17 3.57 -35.64
CA GLU A 761 -36.92 2.72 -36.57
C GLU A 761 -36.19 2.72 -37.93
N CYS A 762 -35.14 1.94 -38.16
CA CYS A 762 -35.22 0.50 -38.37
C CYS A 762 -36.37 0.11 -39.31
N GLU A 763 -36.14 0.19 -40.62
CA GLU A 763 -36.85 -0.68 -41.58
C GLU A 763 -35.88 -1.56 -42.37
N ILE A 764 -36.43 -2.69 -42.79
CA ILE A 764 -35.82 -3.85 -43.42
C ILE A 764 -36.78 -4.19 -44.57
N GLU A 765 -36.27 -4.40 -45.79
CA GLU A 765 -37.05 -4.62 -47.03
C GLU A 765 -37.86 -3.41 -47.59
N GLY A 766 -37.86 -2.21 -46.97
CA GLY A 766 -38.74 -1.08 -47.40
C GLY A 766 -38.25 0.37 -47.14
N GLU A 767 -38.86 1.06 -46.18
CA GLU A 767 -38.82 2.52 -45.95
C GLU A 767 -38.38 2.94 -44.51
N ASP A 768 -37.30 3.73 -44.38
CA ASP A 768 -36.57 4.06 -43.12
C ASP A 768 -37.11 5.25 -42.27
N TYR A 769 -36.73 5.34 -40.97
CA TYR A 769 -37.11 6.41 -40.02
C TYR A 769 -36.17 6.84 -38.83
N GLY A 770 -35.31 6.02 -38.16
CA GLY A 770 -34.78 6.38 -36.79
C GLY A 770 -33.58 5.66 -36.09
N GLU A 771 -33.61 5.55 -34.74
CA GLU A 771 -32.43 5.55 -33.81
C GLU A 771 -32.09 4.25 -32.98
N SER A 772 -30.79 3.86 -32.91
CA SER A 772 -30.01 3.21 -31.80
C SER A 772 -29.92 1.66 -31.51
N PHE A 773 -29.75 1.21 -30.24
CA PHE A 773 -28.76 0.20 -29.70
C PHE A 773 -29.29 -1.16 -29.12
N ALA A 774 -28.45 -2.25 -29.09
CA ALA A 774 -28.34 -3.41 -28.12
C ALA A 774 -27.39 -4.55 -28.62
N ALA A 775 -27.18 -5.70 -27.92
CA ALA A 775 -26.38 -6.04 -26.71
C ALA A 775 -26.42 -7.59 -26.44
N TYR A 776 -25.36 -8.29 -25.96
CA TYR A 776 -25.43 -9.77 -25.65
C TYR A 776 -24.41 -10.37 -24.65
N VAL A 777 -24.70 -11.57 -24.09
CA VAL A 777 -23.90 -12.33 -23.08
C VAL A 777 -23.93 -13.87 -23.35
N THR A 778 -23.02 -14.65 -22.77
CA THR A 778 -22.61 -16.02 -23.16
C THR A 778 -23.48 -17.21 -22.71
N GLY A 779 -23.47 -18.27 -23.55
CA GLY A 779 -23.59 -19.69 -23.17
C GLY A 779 -22.47 -20.50 -23.85
N GLU A 780 -22.32 -21.81 -23.57
CA GLU A 780 -21.24 -22.61 -24.19
C GLU A 780 -21.38 -22.74 -25.72
N ILE A 781 -20.24 -22.67 -26.41
CA ILE A 781 -20.13 -22.63 -27.87
C ILE A 781 -19.46 -23.93 -28.36
N ASP A 782 -20.22 -24.81 -29.01
CA ASP A 782 -19.67 -25.96 -29.73
C ASP A 782 -19.52 -25.64 -31.23
N ALA A 783 -18.35 -25.09 -31.56
CA ALA A 783 -17.74 -24.87 -32.89
C ALA A 783 -18.58 -24.17 -33.98
#